data_AF-A0A9P6KIH2-F1
#
_entry.id   AF-A0A9P6KIH2-F1
#
_cell.length_a   1.000
_cell.length_b   1.000
_cell.length_c   1.000
_cell.angle_alpha   90.00
_cell.angle_beta   90.00
_cell.angle_gamma   90.00
#
_symmetry.space_group_name_H-M   'P 1'
#
loop_
_entity.id
_entity.type
_entity.pdbx_description
1 polymer ?
#
loop_
_entity_poly.entity_id
_entity_poly.type
_entity_poly.pdbx_seq_one_letter_code
_entity_poly.pdbx_strand_id
1 'polypeptide(L)'
;MLEKAKTDPIAIELVRLFVDYCFETAKATKEIVFIQHLLECMDELTDSYADLAFQITREFAFLRNHDRQFVIENHRIAHPPAIRRFWALDDTKIYECRNPILQIQLNNKAPDELNKNFTEVIFAAPVNLLWSFEPNPRSPSKEFPLLDPQHSTNWVYYKDRDSLLGVFAVIILLSCVFLWLEFLQWRESRYYAEPKPTGGVEATETEEVKLDKSPQSFTSPLQWIKAKMRPGFERSLENSRQSSLNLQKTRSSYFRSPYNTLDLVMYLYPLVTSVHQIVNIVRGEQDDVTADFSFCVMITFLHLLAELRVSETVCKYITIVFGILREIKVFFMVFAVSMLFFTIAIVHVLHGVGSTKGNEKEASLPVDFLGAITTVYLMMGGRYDPIASDMYADAEGESKATYKNTPLLVMVMVAFVKADDSWRQSWFENRLRYVESAENMSYHIPGFRETFDWFPKIVYYGATPYQVRQYRRRIAKKDEELRFGEEQEKRPFESEDSEDDEGDDGRKEVSETPLAEASIKGFERELAKQTQAQRVGFLDIKRKFDQQLEGLRTGISQEFQRTVEKPQVDMDGLKEIAGALRKDVSDLQGSIVGLDKRSAETSREISEVKDELSVMKETMSETKQQVAEMKEGIFELQSDIRAILEALRKLQ
;
A
#
# COMPACT_ATOMS: atom_id res chain seq x y z
N MET A 1 -4.71 30.61 20.30
CA MET A 1 -3.38 30.69 20.95
C MET A 1 -2.25 30.34 19.99
N LEU A 2 -2.39 29.28 19.19
CA LEU A 2 -1.38 28.84 18.22
C LEU A 2 -0.95 29.94 17.23
N GLU A 3 -1.88 30.75 16.71
CA GLU A 3 -1.49 31.90 15.86
C GLU A 3 -0.60 32.91 16.58
N LYS A 4 -0.91 33.25 17.84
CA LYS A 4 -0.07 34.16 18.64
C LYS A 4 1.28 33.57 18.99
N ALA A 5 1.35 32.24 19.17
CA ALA A 5 2.60 31.54 19.39
C ALA A 5 3.57 31.68 18.21
N LYS A 6 3.09 32.01 16.99
CA LYS A 6 3.97 32.16 15.81
C LYS A 6 4.84 33.40 15.93
N THR A 7 4.37 34.39 16.67
CA THR A 7 5.02 35.70 16.82
C THR A 7 5.58 35.93 18.23
N ASP A 8 5.07 35.23 19.24
CA ASP A 8 5.41 35.48 20.65
C ASP A 8 5.91 34.20 21.37
N PRO A 9 7.18 34.16 21.83
CA PRO A 9 7.72 33.02 22.57
C PRO A 9 7.07 32.78 23.95
N ILE A 10 6.35 33.76 24.50
CA ILE A 10 5.58 33.55 25.75
C ILE A 10 4.32 32.74 25.45
N ALA A 11 3.73 32.91 24.26
CA ALA A 11 2.53 32.18 23.87
C ALA A 11 2.79 30.69 23.61
N ILE A 12 4.00 30.28 23.17
CA ILE A 12 4.34 28.85 23.04
C ILE A 12 4.49 28.16 24.41
N GLU A 13 5.01 28.85 25.43
CA GLU A 13 5.07 28.32 26.80
C GLU A 13 3.66 28.17 27.40
N LEU A 14 2.73 29.08 27.06
CA LEU A 14 1.32 28.93 27.41
C LEU A 14 0.66 27.72 26.73
N VAL A 15 1.00 27.45 25.47
CA VAL A 15 0.52 26.25 24.75
C VAL A 15 1.07 24.97 25.41
N ARG A 16 2.35 24.96 25.81
CA ARG A 16 2.95 23.85 26.58
C ARG A 16 2.23 23.62 27.91
N LEU A 17 2.00 24.69 28.67
CA LEU A 17 1.28 24.60 29.93
C LEU A 17 -0.15 24.06 29.76
N PHE A 18 -0.83 24.45 28.68
CA PHE A 18 -2.18 23.96 28.36
C PHE A 18 -2.18 22.48 27.98
N VAL A 19 -1.19 22.06 27.18
CA VAL A 19 -0.96 20.65 26.86
C VAL A 19 -0.76 19.82 28.13
N ASP A 20 0.15 20.23 29.00
CA ASP A 20 0.45 19.53 30.25
C ASP A 20 -0.79 19.46 31.14
N TYR A 21 -1.57 20.55 31.20
CA TYR A 21 -2.83 20.59 31.94
C TYR A 21 -3.86 19.60 31.39
N CYS A 22 -4.06 19.56 30.07
CA CYS A 22 -4.97 18.60 29.43
C CYS A 22 -4.54 17.16 29.68
N PHE A 23 -3.24 16.87 29.61
CA PHE A 23 -2.69 15.54 29.91
C PHE A 23 -2.89 15.12 31.36
N GLU A 24 -2.47 15.93 32.33
CA GLU A 24 -2.58 15.60 33.74
C GLU A 24 -4.05 15.55 34.19
N THR A 25 -4.92 16.39 33.62
CA THR A 25 -6.37 16.34 33.88
C THR A 25 -6.99 15.08 33.30
N ALA A 26 -6.66 14.70 32.06
CA ALA A 26 -7.13 13.45 31.46
C ALA A 26 -6.70 12.23 32.29
N LYS A 27 -5.48 12.25 32.81
CA LYS A 27 -4.91 11.18 33.65
C LYS A 27 -5.56 11.12 35.03
N ALA A 28 -5.86 12.26 35.65
CA ALA A 28 -6.50 12.33 36.95
C ALA A 28 -7.99 11.94 36.90
N THR A 29 -8.71 12.41 35.88
CA THR A 29 -10.17 12.23 35.74
C THR A 29 -10.54 10.96 34.99
N LYS A 30 -9.61 10.39 34.21
CA LYS A 30 -9.84 9.31 33.23
C LYS A 30 -10.81 9.69 32.10
N GLU A 31 -11.04 10.98 31.88
CA GLU A 31 -11.92 11.47 30.82
C GLU A 31 -11.11 11.75 29.54
N ILE A 32 -11.43 11.03 28.46
CA ILE A 32 -10.76 11.15 27.16
C ILE A 32 -11.03 12.52 26.49
N VAL A 33 -12.06 13.24 26.93
CA VAL A 33 -12.47 14.53 26.35
C VAL A 33 -11.32 15.54 26.37
N PHE A 34 -10.48 15.56 27.41
CA PHE A 34 -9.33 16.45 27.51
C PHE A 34 -8.20 16.12 26.52
N ILE A 35 -8.05 14.85 26.13
CA ILE A 35 -7.11 14.39 25.09
C ILE A 35 -7.65 14.73 23.70
N GLN A 36 -8.97 14.67 23.51
CA GLN A 36 -9.60 14.94 22.21
C GLN A 36 -9.32 16.37 21.72
N HIS A 37 -9.35 17.36 22.60
CA HIS A 37 -9.08 18.77 22.25
C HIS A 37 -7.65 18.98 21.75
N LEU A 38 -6.70 18.25 22.34
CA LEU A 38 -5.31 18.25 21.88
C LEU A 38 -5.16 17.54 20.53
N LEU A 39 -5.84 16.41 20.31
CA LEU A 39 -5.84 15.71 19.02
C LEU A 39 -6.42 16.57 17.89
N GLU A 40 -7.44 17.37 18.18
CA GLU A 40 -8.04 18.30 17.21
C GLU A 40 -7.08 19.43 16.81
N CYS A 41 -6.09 19.76 17.64
CA CYS A 41 -5.08 20.79 17.36
C CYS A 41 -3.77 20.22 16.78
N MET A 42 -3.67 18.90 16.61
CA MET A 42 -2.40 18.25 16.24
C MET A 42 -1.93 18.60 14.83
N ASP A 43 -2.82 18.77 13.85
CA ASP A 43 -2.42 19.12 12.48
C ASP A 43 -1.77 20.52 12.45
N GLU A 44 -2.40 21.50 13.09
CA GLU A 44 -1.88 22.87 13.20
C GLU A 44 -0.56 22.94 14.01
N LEU A 45 -0.46 22.13 15.06
CA LEU A 45 0.76 21.96 15.86
C LEU A 45 1.87 21.30 15.05
N THR A 46 1.56 20.32 14.19
CA THR A 46 2.57 19.62 13.37
C THR A 46 3.15 20.56 12.32
N ASP A 47 2.32 21.39 11.70
CA ASP A 47 2.75 22.36 10.69
C ASP A 47 3.54 23.53 11.29
N SER A 48 3.14 24.01 12.47
CA SER A 48 3.71 25.24 13.06
C SER A 48 4.79 24.97 14.13
N TYR A 49 4.75 23.81 14.79
CA TYR A 49 5.58 23.43 15.95
C TYR A 49 5.87 21.93 15.99
N ALA A 50 6.48 21.39 14.94
CA ALA A 50 6.74 19.95 14.79
C ALA A 50 7.38 19.30 16.04
N ASP A 51 8.29 19.98 16.73
CA ASP A 51 8.92 19.47 17.95
C ASP A 51 7.96 19.31 19.13
N LEU A 52 7.06 20.30 19.32
CA LEU A 52 6.05 20.26 20.37
C LEU A 52 4.96 19.24 20.04
N ALA A 53 4.54 19.19 18.77
CA ALA A 53 3.65 18.14 18.27
C ALA A 53 4.27 16.75 18.53
N PHE A 54 5.54 16.56 18.19
CA PHE A 54 6.24 15.31 18.45
C PHE A 54 6.26 14.95 19.95
N GLN A 55 6.54 15.92 20.83
CA GLN A 55 6.50 15.71 22.29
C GLN A 55 5.10 15.33 22.78
N ILE A 56 4.07 16.07 22.38
CA ILE A 56 2.66 15.81 22.70
C ILE A 56 2.26 14.41 22.27
N THR A 57 2.58 14.05 21.03
CA THR A 57 2.19 12.74 20.50
C THR A 57 2.97 11.62 21.18
N ARG A 58 4.24 11.86 21.54
CA ARG A 58 5.02 10.95 22.37
C ARG A 58 4.35 10.72 23.72
N GLU A 59 3.84 11.75 24.38
CA GLU A 59 3.11 11.63 25.65
C GLU A 59 1.75 10.94 25.50
N PHE A 60 1.04 11.14 24.38
CA PHE A 60 -0.20 10.39 24.08
C PHE A 60 0.04 8.89 23.98
N ALA A 61 1.18 8.50 23.41
CA ALA A 61 1.54 7.09 23.28
C ALA A 61 1.75 6.39 24.65
N PHE A 62 1.85 7.14 25.74
CA PHE A 62 2.01 6.62 27.11
C PHE A 62 0.72 6.58 27.93
N LEU A 63 -0.46 6.78 27.32
CA LEU A 63 -1.73 6.61 28.04
C LEU A 63 -1.91 5.15 28.48
N ARG A 64 -1.66 4.95 29.77
CA ARG A 64 -1.72 3.68 30.47
C ARG A 64 -3.19 3.28 30.60
N ASN A 65 -3.66 2.38 29.76
CA ASN A 65 -5.03 1.90 29.87
C ASN A 65 -5.10 0.94 31.06
N HIS A 66 -5.57 1.45 32.20
CA HIS A 66 -5.68 0.69 33.45
C HIS A 66 -6.89 -0.24 33.48
N ASP A 67 -7.80 -0.15 32.50
CA ASP A 67 -8.99 -0.98 32.50
C ASP A 67 -8.74 -2.33 31.83
N ARG A 68 -8.21 -3.24 32.66
CA ARG A 68 -8.02 -4.67 32.37
C ARG A 68 -9.23 -5.30 31.70
N GLN A 69 -10.43 -4.87 32.10
CA GLN A 69 -11.69 -5.46 31.65
C GLN A 69 -11.93 -5.15 30.17
N PHE A 70 -11.63 -3.93 29.74
CA PHE A 70 -11.77 -3.50 28.35
C PHE A 70 -10.87 -4.31 27.41
N VAL A 71 -9.62 -4.57 27.81
CA VAL A 71 -8.70 -5.38 27.00
C VAL A 71 -9.23 -6.81 26.89
N ILE A 72 -9.63 -7.42 28.00
CA ILE A 72 -10.16 -8.80 28.06
C ILE A 72 -11.44 -8.97 27.23
N GLU A 73 -12.28 -7.94 27.18
CA GLU A 73 -13.56 -7.98 26.48
C GLU A 73 -13.42 -7.72 24.97
N ASN A 74 -12.34 -7.05 24.57
CA ASN A 74 -12.18 -6.58 23.19
C ASN A 74 -10.94 -7.15 22.50
N HIS A 75 -10.18 -8.09 23.06
CA HIS A 75 -9.03 -8.68 22.37
C HIS A 75 -9.39 -9.98 21.62
N ARG A 76 -8.64 -10.27 20.56
CA ARG A 76 -8.49 -11.58 19.95
C ARG A 76 -7.00 -11.93 20.00
N ILE A 77 -6.65 -13.14 20.44
CA ILE A 77 -5.26 -13.61 20.31
C ILE A 77 -4.99 -13.75 18.81
N ALA A 78 -4.08 -12.94 18.27
CA ALA A 78 -3.71 -12.99 16.86
C ALA A 78 -2.94 -14.28 16.52
N HIS A 79 -2.32 -14.93 17.52
CA HIS A 79 -1.77 -16.30 17.48
C HIS A 79 -1.39 -16.81 18.87
N PRO A 80 -1.73 -18.04 19.30
CA PRO A 80 -1.00 -18.69 20.38
C PRO A 80 0.24 -19.44 19.81
N PRO A 81 1.35 -19.48 20.58
CA PRO A 81 2.56 -20.21 20.23
C PRO A 81 2.50 -21.66 20.72
N ALA A 82 2.96 -22.59 19.87
CA ALA A 82 3.56 -23.92 20.19
C ALA A 82 2.88 -25.14 19.55
N ILE A 83 3.64 -25.80 18.67
CA ILE A 83 3.51 -27.22 18.37
C ILE A 83 4.12 -28.01 19.53
N ARG A 84 3.30 -28.48 20.47
CA ARG A 84 3.67 -29.62 21.32
C ARG A 84 2.49 -30.42 21.86
N ARG A 85 1.69 -31.00 20.96
CA ARG A 85 1.10 -32.36 21.06
C ARG A 85 0.24 -32.63 19.83
N PHE A 86 0.58 -33.70 19.12
CA PHE A 86 0.06 -34.03 17.80
C PHE A 86 -1.44 -34.40 17.74
N TRP A 87 -2.21 -34.35 18.84
CA TRP A 87 -3.62 -34.80 18.88
C TRP A 87 -4.49 -34.16 19.98
N ALA A 88 -4.38 -32.85 20.25
CA ALA A 88 -5.34 -32.16 21.12
C ALA A 88 -5.77 -30.80 20.52
N LEU A 89 -7.08 -30.54 20.46
CA LEU A 89 -7.61 -29.18 20.33
C LEU A 89 -7.35 -28.48 21.67
N ASP A 90 -6.51 -27.45 21.70
CA ASP A 90 -6.29 -26.67 22.93
C ASP A 90 -7.13 -25.38 22.91
N ASP A 91 -8.08 -25.30 23.84
CA ASP A 91 -8.62 -24.05 24.40
C ASP A 91 -7.54 -23.38 25.26
N THR A 92 -6.41 -22.98 24.67
CA THR A 92 -5.29 -22.39 25.43
C THR A 92 -5.63 -20.96 25.84
N LYS A 93 -5.66 -20.71 27.15
CA LYS A 93 -6.02 -19.41 27.73
C LYS A 93 -4.88 -18.41 27.55
N ILE A 94 -5.16 -17.11 27.44
CA ILE A 94 -4.14 -16.09 27.09
C ILE A 94 -2.93 -16.12 28.06
N TYR A 95 -3.17 -16.36 29.35
CA TYR A 95 -2.11 -16.38 30.36
C TYR A 95 -1.14 -17.57 30.21
N GLU A 96 -1.48 -18.58 29.40
CA GLU A 96 -0.64 -19.74 29.09
C GLU A 96 0.26 -19.48 27.87
N CYS A 97 -0.01 -18.41 27.11
CA CYS A 97 0.79 -18.00 25.96
C CYS A 97 1.98 -17.14 26.41
N ARG A 98 3.20 -17.54 26.04
CA ARG A 98 4.41 -16.73 26.27
C ARG A 98 4.50 -15.66 25.15
N ASN A 99 4.28 -14.39 25.50
CA ASN A 99 4.24 -13.22 24.59
C ASN A 99 3.11 -13.26 23.54
N PRO A 100 1.82 -13.25 23.94
CA PRO A 100 0.72 -13.27 22.98
C PRO A 100 0.62 -11.95 22.22
N ILE A 101 0.48 -12.01 20.90
CA ILE A 101 0.09 -10.85 20.10
C ILE A 101 -1.43 -10.74 20.21
N LEU A 102 -1.92 -9.62 20.76
CA LEU A 102 -3.35 -9.36 20.95
C LEU A 102 -3.84 -8.36 19.91
N GLN A 103 -4.89 -8.70 19.17
CA GLN A 103 -5.61 -7.83 18.25
C GLN A 103 -6.88 -7.32 18.92
N ILE A 104 -6.96 -6.03 19.23
CA ILE A 104 -8.16 -5.46 19.86
C ILE A 104 -9.23 -5.20 18.79
N GLN A 105 -10.36 -5.90 18.87
CA GLN A 105 -11.57 -5.68 18.10
C GLN A 105 -12.57 -4.85 18.92
N LEU A 106 -12.83 -3.62 18.48
CA LEU A 106 -13.83 -2.71 19.08
C LEU A 106 -15.30 -3.09 18.77
N ASN A 107 -15.55 -4.30 18.27
CA ASN A 107 -16.91 -4.76 18.03
C ASN A 107 -17.42 -5.45 19.28
N ASN A 108 -18.51 -4.92 19.86
CA ASN A 108 -19.26 -5.47 21.00
C ASN A 108 -19.50 -6.98 20.85
N LYS A 109 -18.56 -7.80 21.32
CA LYS A 109 -18.77 -9.22 21.57
C LYS A 109 -18.91 -9.43 23.06
N ALA A 110 -19.64 -10.48 23.43
CA ALA A 110 -19.81 -10.86 24.82
C ALA A 110 -18.45 -11.17 25.48
N PRO A 111 -18.27 -10.83 26.78
CA PRO A 111 -17.02 -11.05 27.50
C PRO A 111 -16.57 -12.52 27.44
N ASP A 112 -15.30 -12.76 27.15
CA ASP A 112 -14.72 -14.11 27.21
C ASP A 112 -14.30 -14.45 28.65
N GLU A 113 -15.14 -15.24 29.34
CA GLU A 113 -14.96 -15.56 30.75
C GLU A 113 -13.67 -16.32 31.07
N LEU A 114 -13.09 -17.01 30.08
CA LEU A 114 -11.92 -17.88 30.25
C LEU A 114 -10.61 -17.09 30.49
N ASN A 115 -10.62 -15.78 30.25
CA ASN A 115 -9.43 -14.94 30.21
C ASN A 115 -9.31 -13.93 31.36
N LYS A 116 -10.14 -14.07 32.41
CA LYS A 116 -10.16 -13.23 33.63
C LYS A 116 -8.87 -13.25 34.49
N ASN A 117 -7.79 -13.91 34.07
CA ASN A 117 -6.54 -14.09 34.83
C ASN A 117 -5.29 -13.38 34.24
N PHE A 118 -5.44 -12.53 33.23
CA PHE A 118 -4.31 -11.79 32.62
C PHE A 118 -3.74 -10.70 33.57
N THR A 119 -2.40 -10.53 33.66
CA THR A 119 -1.72 -9.67 34.67
C THR A 119 -0.76 -8.60 34.12
N GLU A 120 -0.56 -8.46 32.81
CA GLU A 120 0.40 -7.49 32.24
C GLU A 120 -0.24 -6.17 31.77
N VAL A 121 0.54 -5.08 31.79
CA VAL A 121 0.12 -3.69 31.51
C VAL A 121 0.36 -3.36 30.02
N ILE A 122 -0.62 -2.73 29.34
CA ILE A 122 -0.58 -2.42 27.89
C ILE A 122 -0.79 -0.91 27.63
N PHE A 123 -0.18 -0.37 26.56
CA PHE A 123 -0.20 1.05 26.15
C PHE A 123 -0.84 1.24 24.75
N ALA A 124 -1.35 2.43 24.41
CA ALA A 124 -2.05 2.74 23.13
C ALA A 124 -1.57 4.05 22.48
N ALA A 125 -1.53 4.13 21.14
CA ALA A 125 -1.11 5.33 20.37
C ALA A 125 -1.79 5.43 18.96
N PRO A 126 -1.99 6.64 18.38
CA PRO A 126 -2.58 6.86 17.04
C PRO A 126 -1.60 6.64 15.85
N VAL A 127 -2.16 6.26 14.69
CA VAL A 127 -1.47 5.76 13.47
C VAL A 127 -0.50 6.76 12.81
N ASN A 128 -0.67 8.06 13.04
CA ASN A 128 0.20 9.08 12.41
C ASN A 128 1.64 9.06 12.98
N LEU A 129 1.88 8.39 14.11
CA LEU A 129 3.19 8.33 14.78
C LEU A 129 4.06 7.15 14.38
N LEU A 130 3.48 6.20 13.68
CA LEU A 130 4.05 4.88 13.46
C LEU A 130 5.27 4.91 12.53
N TRP A 131 5.37 5.96 11.72
CA TRP A 131 6.44 6.17 10.76
C TRP A 131 6.70 7.67 10.56
N SER A 132 7.20 8.33 11.59
CA SER A 132 8.07 9.49 11.39
C SER A 132 9.28 9.37 12.32
N PHE A 133 10.29 8.66 11.84
CA PHE A 133 11.62 8.70 12.42
C PHE A 133 12.65 8.75 11.30
N GLU A 134 13.08 9.95 10.96
CA GLU A 134 14.51 10.21 10.78
C GLU A 134 14.91 11.07 11.98
N PRO A 135 15.86 10.63 12.81
CA PRO A 135 17.26 10.96 12.51
C PRO A 135 18.32 9.96 13.03
N ASN A 136 19.37 9.73 12.23
CA ASN A 136 20.75 10.17 12.52
C ASN A 136 21.73 9.51 11.51
N PRO A 137 22.44 10.29 10.68
CA PRO A 137 23.37 9.78 9.67
C PRO A 137 24.73 9.41 10.28
N ARG A 138 24.81 8.42 11.19
CA ARG A 138 26.08 7.89 11.69
C ARG A 138 26.00 6.41 12.05
N SER A 139 26.21 5.54 11.07
CA SER A 139 26.93 4.28 11.30
C SER A 139 27.72 3.90 10.03
N PRO A 140 28.98 3.46 10.17
CA PRO A 140 29.90 3.28 9.05
C PRO A 140 29.51 2.05 8.22
N SER A 141 29.26 2.25 6.93
CA SER A 141 29.11 1.19 5.94
C SER A 141 30.42 0.40 5.83
N LYS A 142 30.37 -0.91 6.05
CA LYS A 142 31.43 -1.83 5.61
C LYS A 142 31.47 -1.81 4.09
N GLU A 143 32.62 -1.41 3.54
CA GLU A 143 32.90 -1.42 2.12
C GLU A 143 32.91 -2.86 1.57
N PHE A 144 32.10 -3.09 0.53
CA PHE A 144 32.29 -4.21 -0.39
C PHE A 144 33.27 -3.77 -1.49
N PRO A 145 34.17 -4.65 -1.96
CA PRO A 145 35.14 -4.29 -2.98
C PRO A 145 34.45 -4.00 -4.32
N LEU A 146 34.74 -2.82 -4.86
CA LEU A 146 34.40 -2.42 -6.22
C LEU A 146 35.01 -3.40 -7.23
N LEU A 147 34.18 -3.94 -8.12
CA LEU A 147 34.61 -4.59 -9.34
C LEU A 147 34.82 -3.55 -10.44
N ASP A 148 35.96 -3.70 -11.12
CA ASP A 148 36.56 -2.82 -12.11
C ASP A 148 35.71 -2.73 -13.41
N PRO A 149 35.32 -1.52 -13.88
CA PRO A 149 34.51 -1.36 -15.08
C PRO A 149 35.41 -1.14 -16.30
N GLN A 150 36.22 -2.14 -16.66
CA GLN A 150 36.95 -2.14 -17.93
C GLN A 150 36.96 -3.53 -18.56
N HIS A 151 35.80 -4.00 -19.04
CA HIS A 151 35.78 -4.91 -20.19
C HIS A 151 34.59 -4.64 -21.10
N SER A 152 34.96 -4.21 -22.30
CA SER A 152 34.14 -3.90 -23.46
C SER A 152 33.15 -5.01 -23.83
N THR A 153 31.93 -4.60 -24.16
CA THR A 153 30.87 -5.39 -24.78
C THR A 153 31.28 -5.94 -26.15
N ASN A 154 31.81 -7.16 -26.17
CA ASN A 154 31.77 -8.03 -27.34
C ASN A 154 30.58 -8.98 -27.17
N TRP A 155 29.57 -8.84 -28.02
CA TRP A 155 28.47 -9.78 -28.12
C TRP A 155 29.02 -11.09 -28.70
N VAL A 156 29.38 -12.03 -27.83
CA VAL A 156 29.78 -13.39 -28.20
C VAL A 156 28.50 -14.19 -28.45
N TYR A 157 28.27 -14.57 -29.70
CA TYR A 157 27.31 -15.62 -30.03
C TYR A 157 27.79 -16.92 -29.37
N TYR A 158 27.06 -17.38 -28.34
CA TYR A 158 27.34 -18.66 -27.66
C TYR A 158 27.08 -19.82 -28.61
N LYS A 159 28.15 -20.40 -29.14
CA LYS A 159 28.12 -21.60 -29.99
C LYS A 159 28.33 -22.91 -29.20
N ASP A 160 28.53 -22.83 -27.89
CA ASP A 160 28.80 -24.02 -27.07
C ASP A 160 27.53 -24.58 -26.40
N ARG A 161 27.20 -25.81 -26.80
CA ARG A 161 26.05 -26.62 -26.34
C ARG A 161 26.03 -26.81 -24.81
N ASP A 162 27.21 -26.83 -24.19
CA ASP A 162 27.37 -27.12 -22.77
C ASP A 162 27.08 -25.90 -21.88
N SER A 163 27.31 -24.68 -22.38
CA SER A 163 27.02 -23.44 -21.64
C SER A 163 25.51 -23.17 -21.55
N LEU A 164 24.78 -23.46 -22.62
CA LEU A 164 23.32 -23.34 -22.63
C LEU A 164 22.68 -24.34 -21.66
N LEU A 165 23.16 -25.59 -21.64
CA LEU A 165 22.66 -26.61 -20.71
C LEU A 165 22.79 -26.17 -19.24
N GLY A 166 23.90 -25.49 -18.90
CA GLY A 166 24.12 -24.93 -17.56
C GLY A 166 23.12 -23.84 -17.21
N VAL A 167 22.84 -22.92 -18.13
CA VAL A 167 21.83 -21.85 -17.93
C VAL A 167 20.43 -22.45 -17.77
N PHE A 168 20.07 -23.44 -18.58
CA PHE A 168 18.77 -24.13 -18.45
C PHE A 168 18.64 -24.91 -17.15
N ALA A 169 19.70 -25.60 -16.72
CA ALA A 169 19.70 -26.28 -15.42
C ALA A 169 19.48 -25.29 -14.26
N VAL A 170 20.09 -24.10 -14.32
CA VAL A 170 19.91 -23.04 -13.31
C VAL A 170 18.49 -22.47 -13.35
N ILE A 171 17.94 -22.18 -14.53
CA ILE A 171 16.56 -21.66 -14.68
C ILE A 171 15.54 -22.69 -14.16
N ILE A 172 15.72 -23.97 -14.48
CA ILE A 172 14.86 -25.05 -13.99
C ILE A 172 15.00 -25.19 -12.47
N LEU A 173 16.22 -25.16 -11.93
CA LEU A 173 16.44 -25.22 -10.48
C LEU A 173 15.78 -24.05 -9.76
N LEU A 174 15.97 -22.82 -10.24
CA LEU A 174 15.36 -21.63 -9.65
C LEU A 174 13.83 -21.68 -9.75
N SER A 175 13.28 -22.09 -10.90
CA SER A 175 11.82 -22.23 -11.09
C SER A 175 11.25 -23.33 -10.19
N CYS A 176 11.94 -24.45 -10.02
CA CYS A 176 11.53 -25.53 -9.12
C CYS A 176 11.60 -25.11 -7.64
N VAL A 177 12.65 -24.38 -7.23
CA VAL A 177 12.76 -23.83 -5.87
C VAL A 177 11.64 -22.82 -5.61
N PHE A 178 11.33 -21.96 -6.58
CA PHE A 178 10.25 -20.98 -6.44
C PHE A 178 8.87 -21.62 -6.41
N LEU A 179 8.59 -22.58 -7.32
CA LEU A 179 7.36 -23.36 -7.29
C LEU A 179 7.23 -24.17 -5.99
N TRP A 180 8.33 -24.63 -5.42
CA TRP A 180 8.34 -25.29 -4.12
C TRP A 180 8.02 -24.32 -2.98
N LEU A 181 8.58 -23.10 -2.98
CA LEU A 181 8.26 -22.05 -2.02
C LEU A 181 6.79 -21.61 -2.12
N GLU A 182 6.28 -21.38 -3.34
CA GLU A 182 4.87 -21.07 -3.59
C GLU A 182 3.95 -22.24 -3.20
N PHE A 183 4.37 -23.49 -3.42
CA PHE A 183 3.63 -24.66 -2.96
C PHE A 183 3.60 -24.75 -1.42
N LEU A 184 4.69 -24.38 -0.75
CA LEU A 184 4.75 -24.29 0.71
C LEU A 184 3.83 -23.18 1.24
N GLN A 185 3.82 -22.01 0.59
CA GLN A 185 2.94 -20.89 0.93
C GLN A 185 1.45 -21.21 0.66
N TRP A 186 1.16 -21.87 -0.46
CA TRP A 186 -0.17 -22.39 -0.77
C TRP A 186 -0.64 -23.43 0.26
N ARG A 187 0.27 -24.30 0.72
CA ARG A 187 0.01 -25.28 1.79
C ARG A 187 -0.28 -24.59 3.12
N GLU A 188 0.40 -23.49 3.46
CA GLU A 188 0.09 -22.70 4.66
C GLU A 188 -1.28 -22.02 4.57
N SER A 189 -1.70 -21.52 3.40
CA SER A 189 -3.04 -20.95 3.22
C SER A 189 -4.20 -21.95 3.48
N ARG A 190 -3.91 -23.27 3.47
CA ARG A 190 -4.88 -24.32 3.83
C ARG A 190 -5.29 -24.31 5.29
N TYR A 191 -4.49 -23.74 6.19
CA TYR A 191 -4.74 -23.79 7.64
C TYR A 191 -5.66 -22.68 8.16
N TYR A 192 -5.96 -21.67 7.35
CA TYR A 192 -6.70 -20.46 7.78
C TYR A 192 -8.20 -20.44 7.42
N ALA A 193 -8.77 -21.53 6.92
CA ALA A 193 -10.20 -21.62 6.63
C ALA A 193 -10.98 -22.19 7.83
N GLU A 194 -11.27 -21.35 8.83
CA GLU A 194 -12.24 -21.70 9.88
C GLU A 194 -13.63 -21.99 9.26
N PRO A 195 -14.32 -23.07 9.67
CA PRO A 195 -15.72 -23.24 9.32
C PRO A 195 -16.54 -22.13 9.99
N LYS A 196 -17.36 -21.42 9.22
CA LYS A 196 -18.39 -20.53 9.78
C LYS A 196 -19.29 -21.37 10.69
N PRO A 197 -19.60 -20.92 11.93
CA PRO A 197 -20.60 -21.59 12.74
C PRO A 197 -21.94 -21.50 12.00
N THR A 198 -22.44 -22.63 11.53
CA THR A 198 -23.84 -22.77 11.12
C THR A 198 -24.71 -22.48 12.34
N GLY A 199 -25.72 -21.63 12.13
CA GLY A 199 -26.51 -20.98 13.16
C GLY A 199 -26.97 -21.91 14.27
N GLY A 200 -26.97 -21.35 15.48
CA GLY A 200 -27.54 -21.97 16.66
C GLY A 200 -28.97 -22.40 16.37
N VAL A 201 -29.20 -23.70 16.41
CA VAL A 201 -30.52 -24.24 16.71
C VAL A 201 -30.75 -23.93 18.18
N GLU A 202 -31.75 -23.09 18.44
CA GLU A 202 -32.30 -22.87 19.78
C GLU A 202 -32.64 -24.22 20.40
N ALA A 203 -31.91 -24.60 21.44
CA ALA A 203 -32.31 -25.67 22.33
C ALA A 203 -33.26 -25.06 23.38
N THR A 204 -34.54 -25.02 23.04
CA THR A 204 -35.62 -24.89 24.03
C THR A 204 -35.72 -26.17 24.87
N GLU A 205 -35.77 -25.93 26.18
CA GLU A 205 -36.51 -26.70 27.19
C GLU A 205 -36.17 -28.19 27.40
N THR A 206 -35.49 -28.42 28.54
CA THR A 206 -35.84 -29.40 29.58
C THR A 206 -36.60 -30.66 29.13
N GLU A 207 -35.87 -31.74 28.89
CA GLU A 207 -36.37 -33.10 29.16
C GLU A 207 -35.47 -33.79 30.19
N GLU A 208 -36.02 -34.00 31.38
CA GLU A 208 -35.49 -34.91 32.39
C GLU A 208 -35.50 -36.35 31.83
N VAL A 209 -34.33 -36.82 31.39
CA VAL A 209 -34.14 -38.24 31.09
C VAL A 209 -34.08 -39.01 32.42
N LYS A 210 -35.21 -39.61 32.80
CA LYS A 210 -35.28 -40.67 33.81
C LYS A 210 -34.36 -41.82 33.39
N LEU A 211 -33.39 -42.09 34.26
CA LEU A 211 -32.44 -43.18 34.15
C LEU A 211 -33.14 -44.52 34.44
N ASP A 212 -33.73 -45.13 33.41
CA ASP A 212 -34.33 -46.46 33.56
C ASP A 212 -33.24 -47.55 33.46
N LYS A 213 -32.97 -48.20 34.59
CA LYS A 213 -32.02 -49.30 34.71
C LYS A 213 -32.71 -50.59 34.25
N SER A 214 -32.51 -50.95 32.99
CA SER A 214 -32.86 -52.27 32.45
C SER A 214 -31.76 -52.76 31.52
N PRO A 215 -31.12 -53.91 31.80
CA PRO A 215 -30.07 -54.45 30.94
C PRO A 215 -30.71 -55.19 29.77
N GLN A 216 -30.85 -54.51 28.62
CA GLN A 216 -31.10 -55.21 27.37
C GLN A 216 -29.81 -55.90 26.92
N SER A 217 -29.86 -57.22 26.90
CA SER A 217 -28.80 -58.10 26.42
C SER A 217 -28.56 -57.89 24.93
N PHE A 218 -27.43 -57.27 24.58
CA PHE A 218 -26.91 -57.28 23.21
C PHE A 218 -26.50 -58.72 22.86
N THR A 219 -27.22 -59.37 21.94
CA THR A 219 -27.03 -60.78 21.57
C THR A 219 -25.84 -61.04 20.64
N SER A 220 -25.05 -60.03 20.28
CA SER A 220 -23.71 -60.29 19.72
C SER A 220 -22.72 -59.16 20.02
N PRO A 221 -21.46 -59.48 20.37
CA PRO A 221 -20.39 -58.50 20.56
C PRO A 221 -20.18 -57.58 19.35
N LEU A 222 -20.49 -58.06 18.14
CA LEU A 222 -20.37 -57.31 16.90
C LEU A 222 -21.35 -56.14 16.78
N GLN A 223 -22.57 -56.25 17.33
CA GLN A 223 -23.53 -55.15 17.29
C GLN A 223 -23.17 -54.02 18.27
N TRP A 224 -22.62 -54.35 19.43
CA TRP A 224 -22.15 -53.36 20.40
C TRP A 224 -20.94 -52.57 19.86
N ILE A 225 -19.99 -53.26 19.23
CA ILE A 225 -18.84 -52.62 18.57
C ILE A 225 -19.31 -51.71 17.42
N LYS A 226 -20.26 -52.18 16.61
CA LYS A 226 -20.81 -51.40 15.48
C LYS A 226 -21.64 -50.19 15.96
N ALA A 227 -22.30 -50.27 17.11
CA ALA A 227 -23.03 -49.14 17.70
C ALA A 227 -22.10 -48.11 18.35
N LYS A 228 -20.98 -48.56 18.93
CA LYS A 228 -20.04 -47.67 19.63
C LYS A 228 -19.03 -46.99 18.70
N MET A 229 -18.67 -47.62 17.57
CA MET A 229 -17.74 -47.03 16.59
C MET A 229 -18.42 -46.12 15.55
N ARG A 230 -19.71 -46.30 15.27
CA ARG A 230 -20.42 -45.55 14.22
C ARG A 230 -20.44 -44.03 14.43
N PRO A 231 -20.69 -43.48 15.64
CA PRO A 231 -20.75 -42.03 15.84
C PRO A 231 -19.40 -41.33 15.65
N GLY A 232 -18.30 -42.02 15.98
CA GLY A 232 -16.94 -41.50 15.80
C GLY A 232 -16.48 -41.56 14.34
N PHE A 233 -16.87 -42.62 13.62
CA PHE A 233 -16.56 -42.77 12.21
C PHE A 233 -17.33 -41.78 11.33
N GLU A 234 -18.63 -41.57 11.60
CA GLU A 234 -19.45 -40.58 10.89
C GLU A 234 -18.96 -39.15 11.15
N ARG A 235 -18.57 -38.81 12.39
CA ARG A 235 -17.93 -37.50 12.68
C ARG A 235 -16.59 -37.31 11.98
N SER A 236 -15.78 -38.37 11.88
CA SER A 236 -14.48 -38.31 11.18
C SER A 236 -14.67 -38.12 9.66
N LEU A 237 -15.65 -38.82 9.07
CA LEU A 237 -16.02 -38.67 7.66
C LEU A 237 -16.56 -37.27 7.36
N GLU A 238 -17.42 -36.73 8.22
CA GLU A 238 -17.99 -35.39 8.03
C GLU A 238 -16.90 -34.31 8.17
N ASN A 239 -16.01 -34.43 9.16
CA ASN A 239 -14.85 -33.52 9.30
C ASN A 239 -13.91 -33.59 8.08
N SER A 240 -13.71 -34.78 7.50
CA SER A 240 -12.91 -34.96 6.29
C SER A 240 -13.60 -34.33 5.06
N ARG A 241 -14.93 -34.47 4.96
CA ARG A 241 -15.74 -33.87 3.89
C ARG A 241 -15.77 -32.34 3.98
N GLN A 242 -15.97 -31.79 5.17
CA GLN A 242 -15.91 -30.35 5.47
C GLN A 242 -14.52 -29.78 5.15
N SER A 243 -13.45 -30.51 5.49
CA SER A 243 -12.07 -30.12 5.16
C SER A 243 -11.84 -30.10 3.65
N SER A 244 -12.37 -31.07 2.90
CA SER A 244 -12.27 -31.09 1.43
C SER A 244 -13.00 -29.92 0.76
N LEU A 245 -14.16 -29.53 1.29
CA LEU A 245 -14.94 -28.37 0.82
C LEU A 245 -14.24 -27.05 1.14
N ASN A 246 -13.67 -26.92 2.34
CA ASN A 246 -12.86 -25.76 2.72
C ASN A 246 -11.61 -25.66 1.83
N LEU A 247 -10.98 -26.79 1.48
CA LEU A 247 -9.84 -26.87 0.57
C LEU A 247 -10.20 -26.39 -0.85
N GLN A 248 -11.39 -26.75 -1.33
CA GLN A 248 -11.89 -26.31 -2.63
C GLN A 248 -12.18 -24.80 -2.64
N LYS A 249 -12.67 -24.27 -1.51
CA LYS A 249 -12.97 -22.85 -1.34
C LYS A 249 -11.71 -21.98 -1.30
N THR A 250 -10.68 -22.36 -0.53
CA THR A 250 -9.38 -21.66 -0.51
C THR A 250 -8.66 -21.76 -1.84
N ARG A 251 -8.73 -22.91 -2.52
CA ARG A 251 -8.20 -23.04 -3.89
C ARG A 251 -8.82 -22.01 -4.82
N SER A 252 -10.14 -21.83 -4.81
CA SER A 252 -10.79 -20.81 -5.65
C SER A 252 -10.36 -19.38 -5.28
N SER A 253 -10.09 -19.12 -3.99
CA SER A 253 -9.67 -17.79 -3.52
C SER A 253 -8.27 -17.44 -4.00
N TYR A 254 -7.35 -18.41 -4.02
CA TYR A 254 -5.99 -18.23 -4.53
C TYR A 254 -6.02 -17.82 -6.02
N PHE A 255 -6.77 -18.55 -6.84
CA PHE A 255 -6.93 -18.23 -8.28
C PHE A 255 -7.76 -16.97 -8.54
N ARG A 256 -8.45 -16.42 -7.54
CA ARG A 256 -9.20 -15.18 -7.68
C ARG A 256 -8.29 -13.95 -7.65
N SER A 257 -7.09 -14.08 -7.06
CA SER A 257 -6.07 -13.04 -7.13
C SER A 257 -5.45 -13.04 -8.54
N PRO A 258 -5.50 -11.92 -9.28
CA PRO A 258 -4.88 -11.83 -10.59
C PRO A 258 -3.37 -12.01 -10.51
N TYR A 259 -2.75 -11.60 -9.40
CA TYR A 259 -1.31 -11.73 -9.16
C TYR A 259 -0.89 -13.19 -9.01
N ASN A 260 -1.57 -13.96 -8.16
CA ASN A 260 -1.23 -15.37 -7.96
C ASN A 260 -1.43 -16.21 -9.22
N THR A 261 -2.41 -15.84 -10.06
CA THR A 261 -2.62 -16.47 -11.36
C THR A 261 -1.50 -16.09 -12.33
N LEU A 262 -1.09 -14.82 -12.34
CA LEU A 262 0.05 -14.35 -13.12
C LEU A 262 1.32 -15.08 -12.69
N ASP A 263 1.65 -15.08 -11.41
CA ASP A 263 2.85 -15.72 -10.84
C ASP A 263 2.86 -17.22 -11.21
N LEU A 264 1.73 -17.92 -11.07
CA LEU A 264 1.63 -19.33 -11.49
C LEU A 264 1.92 -19.53 -12.99
N VAL A 265 1.34 -18.70 -13.86
CA VAL A 265 1.57 -18.76 -15.31
C VAL A 265 3.04 -18.45 -15.63
N MET A 266 3.60 -17.45 -14.94
CA MET A 266 4.97 -16.97 -15.12
C MET A 266 6.00 -18.01 -14.67
N TYR A 267 5.71 -18.87 -13.71
CA TYR A 267 6.59 -19.99 -13.34
C TYR A 267 6.34 -21.24 -14.18
N LEU A 268 5.08 -21.55 -14.46
CA LEU A 268 4.72 -22.77 -15.18
C LEU A 268 5.18 -22.71 -16.64
N TYR A 269 5.07 -21.55 -17.29
CA TYR A 269 5.42 -21.42 -18.70
C TYR A 269 6.93 -21.66 -18.94
N PRO A 270 7.88 -20.97 -18.26
CA PRO A 270 9.31 -21.24 -18.37
C PRO A 270 9.68 -22.68 -18.05
N LEU A 271 9.03 -23.28 -17.05
CA LEU A 271 9.26 -24.68 -16.69
C LEU A 271 8.87 -25.60 -17.85
N VAL A 272 7.67 -25.44 -18.39
CA VAL A 272 7.16 -26.25 -19.51
C VAL A 272 8.03 -26.05 -20.75
N THR A 273 8.40 -24.81 -21.09
CA THR A 273 9.29 -24.55 -22.24
C THR A 273 10.67 -25.14 -22.03
N SER A 274 11.20 -25.12 -20.80
CA SER A 274 12.52 -25.73 -20.51
C SER A 274 12.47 -27.25 -20.64
N VAL A 275 11.39 -27.89 -20.18
CA VAL A 275 11.18 -29.33 -20.38
C VAL A 275 11.02 -29.66 -21.87
N HIS A 276 10.22 -28.88 -22.60
CA HIS A 276 10.05 -29.02 -24.05
C HIS A 276 11.39 -28.92 -24.78
N GLN A 277 12.21 -27.93 -24.42
CA GLN A 277 13.53 -27.74 -24.99
C GLN A 277 14.49 -28.90 -24.68
N ILE A 278 14.49 -29.45 -23.46
CA ILE A 278 15.28 -30.64 -23.13
C ILE A 278 14.85 -31.83 -24.01
N VAL A 279 13.53 -32.03 -24.15
CA VAL A 279 13.00 -33.11 -25.00
C VAL A 279 13.45 -32.93 -26.46
N ASN A 280 13.40 -31.71 -26.99
CA ASN A 280 13.81 -31.43 -28.38
C ASN A 280 15.32 -31.61 -28.58
N ILE A 281 16.15 -31.21 -27.61
CA ILE A 281 17.60 -31.45 -27.61
C ILE A 281 17.90 -32.95 -27.62
N VAL A 282 17.15 -33.75 -26.87
CA VAL A 282 17.30 -35.22 -26.83
C VAL A 282 16.84 -35.86 -28.15
N ARG A 283 15.83 -35.30 -28.80
CA ARG A 283 15.32 -35.78 -30.11
C ARG A 283 16.15 -35.30 -31.31
N GLY A 284 16.96 -34.27 -31.15
CA GLY A 284 17.76 -33.69 -32.23
C GLY A 284 16.96 -32.75 -33.16
N GLU A 285 15.80 -32.26 -32.73
CA GLU A 285 14.96 -31.31 -33.47
C GLU A 285 15.35 -29.87 -33.08
N GLN A 286 15.94 -29.10 -34.00
CA GLN A 286 16.49 -27.76 -33.71
C GLN A 286 15.62 -26.58 -34.16
N ASP A 287 14.68 -26.77 -35.09
CA ASP A 287 14.09 -25.64 -35.82
C ASP A 287 13.04 -24.86 -35.03
N ASP A 288 12.31 -25.48 -34.09
CA ASP A 288 11.21 -24.83 -33.36
C ASP A 288 11.61 -24.21 -32.00
N VAL A 289 12.85 -24.39 -31.55
CA VAL A 289 13.24 -24.06 -30.15
C VAL A 289 13.37 -22.55 -29.90
N THR A 290 13.60 -21.75 -30.95
CA THR A 290 13.90 -20.31 -30.80
C THR A 290 12.66 -19.47 -30.45
N ALA A 291 11.48 -19.86 -30.93
CA ALA A 291 10.23 -19.12 -30.67
C ALA A 291 9.80 -19.27 -29.20
N ASP A 292 9.72 -20.51 -28.71
CA ASP A 292 9.32 -20.81 -27.32
C ASP A 292 10.22 -20.11 -26.30
N PHE A 293 11.53 -20.11 -26.57
CA PHE A 293 12.51 -19.43 -25.72
C PHE A 293 12.30 -17.92 -25.71
N SER A 294 12.02 -17.31 -26.87
CA SER A 294 11.75 -15.87 -26.96
C SER A 294 10.51 -15.47 -26.16
N PHE A 295 9.44 -16.28 -26.21
CA PHE A 295 8.25 -16.08 -25.38
C PHE A 295 8.53 -16.26 -23.90
N CYS A 296 9.34 -17.25 -23.53
CA CYS A 296 9.75 -17.49 -22.13
C CYS A 296 10.51 -16.29 -21.56
N VAL A 297 11.45 -15.72 -22.31
CA VAL A 297 12.19 -14.51 -21.92
C VAL A 297 11.23 -13.33 -21.76
N MET A 298 10.31 -13.11 -22.71
CA MET A 298 9.31 -12.04 -22.62
C MET A 298 8.41 -12.17 -21.38
N ILE A 299 7.94 -13.39 -21.09
CA ILE A 299 7.13 -13.72 -19.90
C ILE A 299 7.94 -13.43 -18.64
N THR A 300 9.21 -13.83 -18.59
CA THR A 300 10.10 -13.56 -17.45
C THR A 300 10.29 -12.05 -17.21
N PHE A 301 10.44 -11.24 -18.26
CA PHE A 301 10.49 -9.78 -18.12
C PHE A 301 9.16 -9.19 -17.64
N LEU A 302 8.02 -9.71 -18.11
CA LEU A 302 6.71 -9.28 -17.63
C LEU A 302 6.52 -9.63 -16.14
N HIS A 303 7.02 -10.77 -15.71
CA HIS A 303 7.06 -11.16 -14.30
C HIS A 303 7.94 -10.23 -13.46
N LEU A 304 9.14 -9.89 -13.95
CA LEU A 304 10.02 -8.92 -13.28
C LEU A 304 9.33 -7.56 -13.11
N LEU A 305 8.62 -7.09 -14.15
CA LEU A 305 7.82 -5.88 -14.06
C LEU A 305 6.70 -6.00 -13.02
N ALA A 306 6.07 -7.17 -12.88
CA ALA A 306 5.05 -7.40 -11.86
C ALA A 306 5.65 -7.39 -10.43
N GLU A 307 6.86 -7.90 -10.22
CA GLU A 307 7.54 -7.92 -8.92
C GLU A 307 8.00 -6.52 -8.47
N LEU A 308 8.26 -5.60 -9.40
CA LEU A 308 8.53 -4.19 -9.08
C LEU A 308 7.35 -3.48 -8.40
N ARG A 309 6.18 -4.13 -8.23
CA ARG A 309 5.02 -3.63 -7.47
C ARG A 309 5.32 -3.32 -6.01
N VAL A 310 6.41 -3.88 -5.45
CA VAL A 310 6.84 -3.61 -4.07
C VAL A 310 7.43 -2.19 -3.94
N SER A 311 8.02 -1.65 -5.02
CA SER A 311 8.59 -0.30 -5.04
C SER A 311 7.48 0.75 -5.21
N GLU A 312 7.46 1.77 -4.35
CA GLU A 312 6.41 2.82 -4.37
C GLU A 312 6.34 3.55 -5.72
N THR A 313 7.51 3.91 -6.27
CA THR A 313 7.60 4.70 -7.51
C THR A 313 7.09 3.93 -8.72
N VAL A 314 7.37 2.63 -8.78
CA VAL A 314 6.97 1.76 -9.90
C VAL A 314 5.56 1.23 -9.73
N CYS A 315 5.11 1.00 -8.48
CA CYS A 315 3.79 0.45 -8.18
C CYS A 315 2.65 1.33 -8.73
N LYS A 316 2.84 2.66 -8.74
CA LYS A 316 1.90 3.58 -9.38
C LYS A 316 1.62 3.18 -10.84
N TYR A 317 2.67 2.98 -11.63
CA TYR A 317 2.54 2.62 -13.05
C TYR A 317 1.97 1.22 -13.23
N ILE A 318 2.44 0.25 -12.45
CA ILE A 318 1.95 -1.14 -12.51
C ILE A 318 0.45 -1.18 -12.19
N THR A 319 0.01 -0.48 -11.15
CA THR A 319 -1.40 -0.44 -10.76
C THR A 319 -2.26 0.23 -11.83
N ILE A 320 -1.77 1.30 -12.46
CA ILE A 320 -2.45 1.93 -13.61
C ILE A 320 -2.55 0.94 -14.77
N VAL A 321 -1.47 0.24 -15.13
CA VAL A 321 -1.47 -0.77 -16.20
C VAL A 321 -2.46 -1.88 -15.89
N PHE A 322 -2.50 -2.42 -14.66
CA PHE A 322 -3.49 -3.42 -14.27
C PHE A 322 -4.92 -2.89 -14.26
N GLY A 323 -5.13 -1.64 -13.87
CA GLY A 323 -6.42 -0.95 -13.95
C GLY A 323 -6.89 -0.87 -15.40
N ILE A 324 -6.02 -0.40 -16.30
CA ILE A 324 -6.28 -0.37 -17.75
C ILE A 324 -6.56 -1.79 -18.25
N LEU A 325 -5.75 -2.79 -17.89
CA LEU A 325 -5.96 -4.19 -18.30
C LEU A 325 -7.27 -4.80 -17.79
N ARG A 326 -7.82 -4.29 -16.68
CA ARG A 326 -9.12 -4.72 -16.16
C ARG A 326 -10.26 -4.08 -16.95
N GLU A 327 -10.21 -2.77 -17.15
CA GLU A 327 -11.24 -2.01 -17.88
C GLU A 327 -11.25 -2.35 -19.38
N ILE A 328 -10.07 -2.59 -19.95
CA ILE A 328 -9.92 -2.92 -21.37
C ILE A 328 -10.56 -4.26 -21.72
N LYS A 329 -10.95 -5.13 -20.77
CA LYS A 329 -11.65 -6.38 -21.08
C LYS A 329 -12.98 -6.13 -21.79
N VAL A 330 -13.72 -5.13 -21.32
CA VAL A 330 -14.99 -4.73 -21.95
C VAL A 330 -14.70 -4.15 -23.34
N PHE A 331 -13.66 -3.32 -23.43
CA PHE A 331 -13.21 -2.80 -24.71
C PHE A 331 -12.78 -3.90 -25.69
N PHE A 332 -12.00 -4.90 -25.27
CA PHE A 332 -11.56 -6.02 -26.11
C PHE A 332 -12.74 -6.85 -26.61
N MET A 333 -13.79 -7.01 -25.80
CA MET A 333 -15.02 -7.67 -26.28
C MET A 333 -15.68 -6.86 -27.39
N VAL A 334 -15.87 -5.56 -27.20
CA VAL A 334 -16.46 -4.67 -28.23
C VAL A 334 -15.56 -4.62 -29.48
N PHE A 335 -14.25 -4.54 -29.28
CA PHE A 335 -13.23 -4.51 -30.32
C PHE A 335 -13.21 -5.83 -31.11
N ALA A 336 -13.26 -6.99 -30.44
CA ALA A 336 -13.30 -8.29 -31.09
C ALA A 336 -14.58 -8.49 -31.91
N VAL A 337 -15.74 -8.08 -31.38
CA VAL A 337 -17.02 -8.12 -32.12
C VAL A 337 -16.96 -7.18 -33.34
N SER A 338 -16.42 -5.98 -33.18
CA SER A 338 -16.26 -5.02 -34.27
C SER A 338 -15.31 -5.57 -35.35
N MET A 339 -14.16 -6.11 -34.93
CA MET A 339 -13.17 -6.73 -35.82
C MET A 339 -13.79 -7.89 -36.60
N LEU A 340 -14.52 -8.78 -35.93
CA LEU A 340 -15.24 -9.89 -36.58
C LEU A 340 -16.23 -9.38 -37.63
N PHE A 341 -17.02 -8.35 -37.30
CA PHE A 341 -17.99 -7.78 -38.23
C PHE A 341 -17.30 -7.20 -39.48
N PHE A 342 -16.23 -6.42 -39.29
CA PHE A 342 -15.46 -5.87 -40.41
C PHE A 342 -14.76 -6.96 -41.23
N THR A 343 -14.25 -8.01 -40.59
CA THR A 343 -13.68 -9.17 -41.31
C THR A 343 -14.72 -9.83 -42.19
N ILE A 344 -15.91 -10.12 -41.66
CA ILE A 344 -17.01 -10.72 -42.43
C ILE A 344 -17.39 -9.81 -43.61
N ALA A 345 -17.47 -8.50 -43.40
CA ALA A 345 -17.76 -7.54 -44.44
C ALA A 345 -16.68 -7.54 -45.55
N ILE A 346 -15.40 -7.51 -45.19
CA ILE A 346 -14.29 -7.55 -46.16
C ILE A 346 -14.28 -8.86 -46.93
N VAL A 347 -14.42 -10.00 -46.26
CA VAL A 347 -14.47 -11.31 -46.92
C VAL A 347 -15.64 -11.37 -47.90
N HIS A 348 -16.80 -10.83 -47.53
CA HIS A 348 -17.97 -10.79 -48.42
C HIS A 348 -17.75 -9.86 -49.63
N VAL A 349 -17.09 -8.71 -49.46
CA VAL A 349 -16.73 -7.81 -50.56
C VAL A 349 -15.73 -8.49 -51.50
N LEU A 350 -14.68 -9.12 -50.94
CA LEU A 350 -13.66 -9.81 -51.73
C LEU A 350 -14.23 -10.99 -52.53
N HIS A 351 -15.13 -11.77 -51.93
CA HIS A 351 -15.82 -12.86 -52.62
C HIS A 351 -16.77 -12.35 -53.71
N GLY A 352 -17.37 -11.17 -53.53
CA GLY A 352 -18.24 -10.56 -54.54
C GLY A 352 -17.48 -10.07 -55.78
N VAL A 353 -16.24 -9.61 -55.64
CA VAL A 353 -15.42 -9.05 -56.73
C VAL A 353 -14.69 -10.13 -57.53
N GLY A 354 -14.33 -11.26 -56.91
CA GLY A 354 -13.50 -12.31 -57.53
C GLY A 354 -14.12 -13.14 -58.66
N SER A 355 -15.36 -12.86 -59.10
CA SER A 355 -16.01 -13.70 -60.13
C SER A 355 -15.69 -13.29 -61.58
N THR A 356 -15.00 -12.17 -61.82
CA THR A 356 -14.63 -11.76 -63.19
C THR A 356 -13.30 -12.40 -63.60
N LYS A 357 -13.42 -13.46 -64.40
CA LYS A 357 -12.30 -14.25 -64.94
C LYS A 357 -11.33 -13.38 -65.74
N GLY A 358 -10.07 -13.33 -65.30
CA GLY A 358 -8.93 -13.11 -66.18
C GLY A 358 -8.03 -11.95 -65.78
N ASN A 359 -7.13 -12.18 -64.82
CA ASN A 359 -5.71 -11.76 -64.84
C ASN A 359 -5.05 -12.13 -63.49
N GLU A 360 -4.26 -13.20 -63.48
CA GLU A 360 -3.76 -13.90 -62.28
C GLU A 360 -2.57 -13.24 -61.53
N LYS A 361 -2.32 -11.93 -61.63
CA LYS A 361 -1.01 -11.39 -61.17
C LYS A 361 -0.99 -10.16 -60.25
N GLU A 362 -2.12 -9.64 -59.79
CA GLU A 362 -2.11 -8.50 -58.86
C GLU A 362 -2.52 -8.90 -57.45
N ALA A 363 -1.90 -8.23 -56.47
CA ALA A 363 -1.71 -8.67 -55.09
C ALA A 363 -2.99 -9.25 -54.46
N SER A 364 -3.03 -10.57 -54.31
CA SER A 364 -4.18 -11.23 -53.71
C SER A 364 -4.24 -10.89 -52.23
N LEU A 365 -5.19 -10.03 -51.85
CA LEU A 365 -5.68 -9.96 -50.48
C LEU A 365 -5.94 -11.39 -49.99
N PRO A 366 -5.56 -11.72 -48.75
CA PRO A 366 -5.70 -13.07 -48.25
C PRO A 366 -7.19 -13.46 -48.29
N VAL A 367 -7.49 -14.49 -49.07
CA VAL A 367 -8.85 -15.05 -49.21
C VAL A 367 -9.26 -15.76 -47.91
N ASP A 368 -8.27 -16.18 -47.12
CA ASP A 368 -8.49 -16.84 -45.85
C ASP A 368 -9.01 -15.86 -44.79
N PHE A 369 -10.03 -16.29 -44.06
CA PHE A 369 -10.66 -15.53 -42.98
C PHE A 369 -9.65 -14.99 -41.95
N LEU A 370 -8.63 -15.77 -41.58
CA LEU A 370 -7.59 -15.34 -40.64
C LEU A 370 -6.70 -14.23 -41.20
N GLY A 371 -6.41 -14.28 -42.50
CA GLY A 371 -5.69 -13.21 -43.17
C GLY A 371 -6.53 -11.93 -43.21
N ALA A 372 -7.84 -12.05 -43.49
CA ALA A 372 -8.76 -10.92 -43.42
C ALA A 372 -8.89 -10.34 -42.00
N ILE A 373 -8.90 -11.16 -40.94
CA ILE A 373 -8.83 -10.69 -39.54
C ILE A 373 -7.57 -9.88 -39.32
N THR A 374 -6.42 -10.42 -39.73
CA THR A 374 -5.11 -9.77 -39.55
C THR A 374 -5.06 -8.44 -40.29
N THR A 375 -5.59 -8.39 -41.52
CA THR A 375 -5.69 -7.16 -42.32
C THR A 375 -6.60 -6.13 -41.65
N VAL A 376 -7.78 -6.51 -41.15
CA VAL A 376 -8.68 -5.60 -40.41
C VAL A 376 -7.99 -5.07 -39.15
N TYR A 377 -7.30 -5.93 -38.41
CA TYR A 377 -6.55 -5.51 -37.23
C TYR A 377 -5.47 -4.48 -37.56
N LEU A 378 -4.68 -4.71 -38.62
CA LEU A 378 -3.66 -3.77 -39.08
C LEU A 378 -4.25 -2.44 -39.56
N MET A 379 -5.40 -2.48 -40.25
CA MET A 379 -6.13 -1.26 -40.65
C MET A 379 -6.59 -0.46 -39.43
N MET A 380 -7.12 -1.12 -38.40
CA MET A 380 -7.49 -0.44 -37.15
C MET A 380 -6.26 0.15 -36.45
N GLY A 381 -5.08 -0.44 -36.64
CA GLY A 381 -3.79 0.11 -36.23
C GLY A 381 -3.25 1.24 -37.13
N GLY A 382 -4.01 1.68 -38.14
CA GLY A 382 -3.62 2.74 -39.06
C GLY A 382 -2.71 2.31 -40.21
N ARG A 383 -2.43 1.01 -40.37
CA ARG A 383 -1.66 0.47 -41.50
C ARG A 383 -2.61 0.05 -42.62
N TYR A 384 -2.74 0.92 -43.63
CA TYR A 384 -3.60 0.70 -44.80
C TYR A 384 -2.84 0.27 -46.06
N ASP A 385 -1.52 0.08 -45.95
CA ASP A 385 -0.59 -0.16 -47.06
C ASP A 385 -1.02 -1.28 -48.06
N PRO A 386 -1.61 -2.43 -47.66
CA PRO A 386 -1.95 -3.48 -48.63
C PRO A 386 -3.24 -3.23 -49.43
N ILE A 387 -4.03 -2.19 -49.10
CA ILE A 387 -5.35 -1.94 -49.72
C ILE A 387 -5.34 -0.65 -50.55
N ALA A 388 -4.40 0.25 -50.24
CA ALA A 388 -4.40 1.62 -50.72
C ALA A 388 -4.09 1.79 -52.21
N SER A 389 -3.38 0.86 -52.85
CA SER A 389 -3.04 1.00 -54.27
C SER A 389 -4.17 0.56 -55.21
N ASP A 390 -4.84 -0.55 -54.90
CA ASP A 390 -5.67 -1.24 -55.89
C ASP A 390 -7.16 -0.91 -55.74
N MET A 391 -7.66 -0.66 -54.52
CA MET A 391 -9.06 -0.28 -54.30
C MET A 391 -9.36 1.19 -54.61
N TYR A 392 -8.33 2.05 -54.67
CA TYR A 392 -8.50 3.49 -54.85
C TYR A 392 -8.49 3.92 -56.31
N ALA A 393 -8.16 3.03 -57.25
CA ALA A 393 -8.08 3.37 -58.67
C ALA A 393 -9.48 3.57 -59.31
N ASP A 394 -10.50 2.83 -58.88
CA ASP A 394 -11.83 2.84 -59.53
C ASP A 394 -13.00 3.35 -58.66
N ALA A 395 -12.80 3.55 -57.36
CA ALA A 395 -13.87 3.99 -56.45
C ALA A 395 -13.99 5.53 -56.38
N GLU A 396 -14.55 6.14 -57.42
CA GLU A 396 -14.99 7.54 -57.40
C GLU A 396 -16.24 7.72 -56.52
N GLY A 397 -16.02 8.04 -55.24
CA GLY A 397 -17.05 8.65 -54.40
C GLY A 397 -17.47 7.81 -53.18
N GLU A 398 -17.51 8.47 -52.03
CA GLU A 398 -18.14 8.03 -50.78
C GLU A 398 -17.42 7.00 -49.88
N SER A 399 -16.67 6.00 -50.38
CA SER A 399 -16.00 5.03 -49.48
C SER A 399 -14.83 5.62 -48.66
N LYS A 400 -14.27 6.75 -49.09
CA LYS A 400 -13.24 7.51 -48.36
C LYS A 400 -13.71 8.05 -47.00
N ALA A 401 -15.02 8.12 -46.74
CA ALA A 401 -15.56 8.71 -45.51
C ALA A 401 -15.52 7.75 -44.30
N THR A 402 -15.64 6.44 -44.50
CA THR A 402 -15.81 5.46 -43.41
C THR A 402 -14.52 5.25 -42.59
N TYR A 403 -13.34 5.49 -43.19
CA TYR A 403 -12.04 5.30 -42.55
C TYR A 403 -11.61 6.46 -41.63
N LYS A 404 -12.38 7.56 -41.56
CA LYS A 404 -12.12 8.66 -40.63
C LYS A 404 -12.43 8.32 -39.16
N ASN A 405 -12.99 7.14 -38.87
CA ASN A 405 -13.44 6.76 -37.53
C ASN A 405 -12.38 6.03 -36.68
N THR A 406 -11.23 5.63 -37.23
CA THR A 406 -10.13 5.00 -36.47
C THR A 406 -9.59 5.85 -35.30
N PRO A 407 -9.46 7.19 -35.41
CA PRO A 407 -9.08 8.05 -34.29
C PRO A 407 -10.08 8.02 -33.13
N LEU A 408 -11.38 7.81 -33.41
CA LEU A 408 -12.43 7.84 -32.40
C LEU A 408 -12.24 6.71 -31.38
N LEU A 409 -11.86 5.52 -31.85
CA LEU A 409 -11.68 4.34 -30.99
C LEU A 409 -10.46 4.51 -30.06
N VAL A 410 -9.38 5.10 -30.57
CA VAL A 410 -8.18 5.45 -29.77
C VAL A 410 -8.49 6.56 -28.77
N MET A 411 -9.24 7.59 -29.17
CA MET A 411 -9.67 8.66 -28.27
C MET A 411 -10.57 8.15 -27.14
N VAL A 412 -11.46 7.22 -27.45
CA VAL A 412 -12.29 6.55 -26.44
C VAL A 412 -11.42 5.77 -25.45
N MET A 413 -10.36 5.08 -25.90
CA MET A 413 -9.42 4.41 -24.99
C MET A 413 -8.70 5.41 -24.07
N VAL A 414 -8.24 6.55 -24.59
CA VAL A 414 -7.58 7.59 -23.79
C VAL A 414 -8.54 8.16 -22.74
N ALA A 415 -9.83 8.33 -23.07
CA ALA A 415 -10.84 8.83 -22.14
C ALA A 415 -11.14 7.87 -20.97
N PHE A 416 -10.90 6.57 -21.14
CA PHE A 416 -11.06 5.57 -20.07
C PHE A 416 -9.86 5.51 -19.10
N VAL A 417 -8.72 6.13 -19.43
CA VAL A 417 -7.57 6.20 -18.53
C VAL A 417 -7.77 7.34 -17.52
N LYS A 418 -8.66 7.13 -16.54
CA LYS A 418 -8.71 7.98 -15.35
C LYS A 418 -7.71 7.44 -14.32
N ALA A 419 -6.70 8.25 -14.00
CA ALA A 419 -5.75 7.92 -12.95
C ALA A 419 -6.41 8.17 -11.59
N ASP A 420 -6.88 7.09 -10.95
CA ASP A 420 -7.40 7.15 -9.58
C ASP A 420 -6.25 7.11 -8.56
N ASP A 421 -6.37 7.89 -7.49
CA ASP A 421 -5.41 7.91 -6.36
C ASP A 421 -5.44 6.62 -5.52
N SER A 422 -6.24 5.62 -5.90
CA SER A 422 -6.34 4.32 -5.21
C SER A 422 -5.03 3.51 -5.26
N TRP A 423 -4.10 3.87 -6.14
CA TRP A 423 -2.83 3.14 -6.31
C TRP A 423 -1.99 3.10 -5.03
N ARG A 424 -2.02 4.16 -4.20
CA ARG A 424 -1.30 4.17 -2.91
C ARG A 424 -1.82 3.11 -1.97
N GLN A 425 -3.13 2.95 -1.90
CA GLN A 425 -3.75 1.93 -1.05
C GLN A 425 -3.41 0.51 -1.54
N SER A 426 -3.47 0.28 -2.86
CA SER A 426 -3.06 -1.00 -3.44
C SER A 426 -1.57 -1.29 -3.21
N TRP A 427 -0.71 -0.28 -3.29
CA TRP A 427 0.71 -0.42 -2.96
C TRP A 427 0.92 -0.84 -1.50
N PHE A 428 0.30 -0.14 -0.54
CA PHE A 428 0.39 -0.50 0.87
C PHE A 428 -0.11 -1.92 1.15
N GLU A 429 -1.24 -2.32 0.57
CA GLU A 429 -1.78 -3.68 0.72
C GLU A 429 -0.82 -4.74 0.15
N ASN A 430 -0.28 -4.50 -1.05
CA ASN A 430 0.67 -5.42 -1.68
C ASN A 430 1.98 -5.53 -0.86
N ARG A 431 2.50 -4.41 -0.37
CA ARG A 431 3.72 -4.38 0.46
C ARG A 431 3.51 -5.10 1.78
N LEU A 432 2.36 -4.89 2.44
CA LEU A 432 2.00 -5.60 3.67
C LEU A 432 1.93 -7.10 3.47
N ARG A 433 1.28 -7.57 2.40
CA ARG A 433 1.22 -9.01 2.08
C ARG A 433 2.60 -9.60 1.78
N TYR A 434 3.47 -8.84 1.11
CA TYR A 434 4.84 -9.28 0.85
C TYR A 434 5.63 -9.44 2.15
N VAL A 435 5.53 -8.46 3.06
CA VAL A 435 6.16 -8.53 4.39
C VAL A 435 5.59 -9.70 5.21
N GLU A 436 4.27 -9.84 5.27
CA GLU A 436 3.59 -10.96 5.94
C GLU A 436 4.09 -12.32 5.41
N SER A 437 4.21 -12.45 4.09
CA SER A 437 4.72 -13.66 3.44
C SER A 437 6.18 -13.94 3.77
N ALA A 438 7.05 -12.92 3.69
CA ALA A 438 8.46 -13.03 4.01
C ALA A 438 8.67 -13.43 5.48
N GLU A 439 7.87 -12.85 6.37
CA GLU A 439 7.88 -13.17 7.78
C GLU A 439 7.44 -14.61 8.03
N ASN A 440 6.29 -15.02 7.48
CA ASN A 440 5.77 -16.38 7.57
C ASN A 440 6.81 -17.43 7.14
N MET A 441 7.58 -17.14 6.09
CA MET A 441 8.71 -18.00 5.68
C MET A 441 9.88 -17.99 6.68
N SER A 442 10.21 -16.83 7.25
CA SER A 442 11.32 -16.69 8.21
C SER A 442 11.07 -17.33 9.58
N TYR A 443 9.80 -17.52 9.96
CA TYR A 443 9.42 -18.12 11.25
C TYR A 443 9.99 -19.52 11.46
N HIS A 444 10.20 -20.28 10.38
CA HIS A 444 10.68 -21.66 10.45
C HIS A 444 12.19 -21.79 10.62
N ILE A 445 12.94 -20.68 10.51
CA ILE A 445 14.41 -20.69 10.62
C ILE A 445 14.78 -20.51 12.10
N PRO A 446 15.34 -21.54 12.78
CA PRO A 446 15.70 -21.46 14.19
C PRO A 446 16.73 -20.34 14.43
N GLY A 447 16.50 -19.51 15.45
CA GLY A 447 17.40 -18.41 15.81
C GLY A 447 17.33 -17.18 14.89
N PHE A 448 16.59 -17.22 13.78
CA PHE A 448 16.48 -16.07 12.88
C PHE A 448 15.87 -14.87 13.60
N ARG A 449 14.75 -15.05 14.32
CA ARG A 449 14.13 -13.98 15.12
C ARG A 449 14.96 -13.52 16.32
N GLU A 450 15.72 -14.42 16.94
CA GLU A 450 16.61 -14.04 18.05
C GLU A 450 17.77 -13.16 17.57
N THR A 451 18.21 -13.39 16.33
CA THR A 451 19.31 -12.64 15.70
C THR A 451 18.83 -11.36 15.03
N PHE A 452 17.61 -11.39 14.48
CA PHE A 452 17.02 -10.35 13.64
C PHE A 452 15.64 -9.98 14.19
N ASP A 453 15.63 -9.27 15.32
CA ASP A 453 14.41 -8.64 15.87
C ASP A 453 14.12 -7.38 15.04
N TRP A 454 13.70 -7.59 13.79
CA TRP A 454 13.38 -6.51 12.82
C TRP A 454 11.99 -5.94 13.05
N PHE A 455 11.23 -6.61 13.92
CA PHE A 455 10.02 -6.02 14.45
C PHE A 455 10.39 -4.93 15.45
N PRO A 456 9.82 -3.73 15.33
CA PRO A 456 9.73 -2.89 16.50
C PRO A 456 9.04 -3.73 17.60
N LYS A 457 9.55 -3.67 18.83
CA LYS A 457 8.95 -4.32 20.02
C LYS A 457 7.47 -3.95 20.25
N ILE A 458 6.94 -3.05 19.43
CA ILE A 458 5.61 -2.47 19.45
C ILE A 458 5.04 -2.63 18.04
N VAL A 459 4.06 -3.51 17.89
CA VAL A 459 3.28 -3.67 16.65
C VAL A 459 2.06 -2.77 16.75
N TYR A 460 1.79 -2.00 15.70
CA TYR A 460 0.66 -1.07 15.66
C TYR A 460 -0.31 -1.46 14.55
N TYR A 461 -1.61 -1.28 14.78
CA TYR A 461 -2.67 -1.73 13.88
C TYR A 461 -3.15 -0.62 12.93
N GLY A 462 -3.38 -0.97 11.66
CA GLY A 462 -3.96 -0.08 10.65
C GLY A 462 -5.50 0.00 10.71
N ALA A 463 -6.05 1.20 10.46
CA ALA A 463 -7.49 1.40 10.34
C ALA A 463 -8.04 0.76 9.06
N THR A 464 -9.24 0.17 9.14
CA THR A 464 -9.92 -0.42 7.97
C THR A 464 -10.34 0.68 6.97
N PRO A 465 -10.43 0.37 5.67
CA PRO A 465 -10.91 1.33 4.65
C PRO A 465 -12.32 1.86 4.93
N TYR A 466 -13.13 1.12 5.69
CA TYR A 466 -14.43 1.60 6.17
C TYR A 466 -14.30 2.68 7.24
N GLN A 467 -13.39 2.50 8.20
CA GLN A 467 -13.10 3.50 9.23
C GLN A 467 -12.52 4.79 8.63
N VAL A 468 -11.63 4.68 7.63
CA VAL A 468 -11.11 5.85 6.90
C VAL A 468 -12.24 6.60 6.17
N ARG A 469 -13.17 5.88 5.53
CA ARG A 469 -14.34 6.50 4.86
C ARG A 469 -15.34 7.12 5.83
N GLN A 470 -15.59 6.46 6.96
CA GLN A 470 -16.41 6.98 8.06
C GLN A 470 -15.82 8.28 8.62
N TYR A 471 -14.51 8.30 8.84
CA TYR A 471 -13.79 9.48 9.31
C TYR A 471 -13.91 10.64 8.32
N ARG A 472 -13.63 10.41 7.03
CA ARG A 472 -13.77 11.43 5.98
C ARG A 472 -15.20 11.99 5.88
N ARG A 473 -16.23 11.14 6.03
CA ARG A 473 -17.63 11.59 6.04
C ARG A 473 -17.97 12.47 7.25
N ARG A 474 -17.41 12.17 8.42
CA ARG A 474 -17.62 12.98 9.63
C ARG A 474 -16.95 14.34 9.52
N ILE A 475 -15.75 14.39 8.95
CA ILE A 475 -15.07 15.68 8.68
C ILE A 475 -15.88 16.51 7.69
N ALA A 476 -16.27 15.95 6.54
CA ALA A 476 -17.05 16.68 5.55
C ALA A 476 -18.39 17.21 6.10
N LYS A 477 -19.05 16.44 6.98
CA LYS A 477 -20.29 16.88 7.64
C LYS A 477 -20.03 18.02 8.64
N LYS A 478 -18.94 17.95 9.39
CA LYS A 478 -18.54 19.04 10.31
C LYS A 478 -18.22 20.32 9.54
N ASP A 479 -17.54 20.22 8.39
CA ASP A 479 -17.23 21.39 7.54
C ASP A 479 -18.50 22.03 6.96
N GLU A 480 -19.50 21.21 6.57
CA GLU A 480 -20.83 21.73 6.18
C GLU A 480 -21.55 22.40 7.36
N GLU A 481 -21.54 21.79 8.55
CA GLU A 481 -22.15 22.35 9.76
C GLU A 481 -21.50 23.68 10.17
N LEU A 482 -20.17 23.80 10.04
CA LEU A 482 -19.43 25.04 10.26
C LEU A 482 -19.82 26.14 9.26
N ARG A 483 -19.99 25.80 7.98
CA ARG A 483 -20.43 26.76 6.95
C ARG A 483 -21.85 27.27 7.18
N PHE A 484 -22.77 26.40 7.60
CA PHE A 484 -24.14 26.81 7.92
C PHE A 484 -24.22 27.65 9.21
N GLY A 485 -23.32 27.43 10.17
CA GLY A 485 -23.20 28.26 11.36
C GLY A 485 -22.79 29.70 11.05
N GLU A 486 -21.79 29.89 10.17
CA GLU A 486 -21.30 31.21 9.78
C GLU A 486 -22.31 32.03 8.94
N GLU A 487 -23.23 31.38 8.22
CA GLU A 487 -24.30 32.08 7.48
C GLU A 487 -25.46 32.54 8.39
N GLN A 488 -25.73 31.86 9.50
CA GLN A 488 -26.74 32.31 10.47
C GLN A 488 -26.27 33.50 11.31
N GLU A 489 -24.96 33.62 11.54
CA GLU A 489 -24.39 34.71 12.35
C GLU A 489 -24.32 36.06 11.59
N LYS A 490 -24.61 36.09 10.29
CA LYS A 490 -24.59 37.30 9.46
C LYS A 490 -25.95 37.97 9.20
N ARG A 491 -27.04 37.54 9.86
CA ARG A 491 -28.31 38.29 9.77
C ARG A 491 -28.25 39.51 10.71
N PRO A 492 -28.33 40.75 10.19
CA PRO A 492 -28.31 41.94 11.03
C PRO A 492 -29.56 41.98 11.91
N PHE A 493 -29.36 42.23 13.19
CA PHE A 493 -30.42 42.46 14.16
C PHE A 493 -31.01 43.86 13.88
N GLU A 494 -32.16 43.94 13.22
CA GLU A 494 -32.94 45.19 13.11
C GLU A 494 -33.55 45.49 14.48
N SER A 495 -33.10 46.58 15.10
CA SER A 495 -33.62 47.10 16.37
C SER A 495 -34.93 47.85 16.13
N GLU A 496 -36.02 47.34 16.70
CA GLU A 496 -37.29 48.07 16.83
C GLU A 496 -37.17 49.10 17.98
N ASP A 497 -37.12 50.37 17.60
CA ASP A 497 -37.29 51.51 18.51
C ASP A 497 -38.76 51.60 18.96
N SER A 498 -38.99 51.76 20.27
CA SER A 498 -40.32 51.99 20.86
C SER A 498 -40.36 53.34 21.57
N GLU A 499 -41.29 54.19 21.12
CA GLU A 499 -41.64 55.50 21.69
C GLU A 499 -42.66 55.35 22.83
N ASP A 500 -42.41 56.12 23.90
CA ASP A 500 -43.28 56.78 24.88
C ASP A 500 -44.77 56.38 25.01
N ASP A 501 -45.24 56.09 26.23
CA ASP A 501 -46.46 56.72 26.77
C ASP A 501 -46.58 56.66 28.32
N GLU A 502 -47.25 57.67 28.86
CA GLU A 502 -47.34 58.12 30.27
C GLU A 502 -48.35 57.36 31.18
N GLY A 503 -48.21 57.60 32.49
CA GLY A 503 -49.25 57.47 33.53
C GLY A 503 -49.15 56.22 34.42
N ASP A 504 -49.62 56.15 35.66
CA ASP A 504 -50.03 57.09 36.72
C ASP A 504 -50.32 56.18 37.96
N ASP A 505 -50.17 56.75 39.15
CA ASP A 505 -50.75 56.33 40.46
C ASP A 505 -50.28 55.05 41.20
N GLY A 506 -50.16 55.17 42.53
CA GLY A 506 -50.50 54.08 43.45
C GLY A 506 -49.44 53.43 44.37
N ARG A 507 -48.89 54.18 45.33
CA ARG A 507 -48.86 53.83 46.79
C ARG A 507 -48.32 52.43 47.25
N LYS A 508 -47.21 52.41 48.02
CA LYS A 508 -47.13 52.07 49.48
C LYS A 508 -45.71 51.75 49.93
N GLU A 509 -45.21 52.55 50.89
CA GLU A 509 -44.10 52.21 51.78
C GLU A 509 -44.42 50.97 52.62
N VAL A 510 -43.48 50.02 52.70
CA VAL A 510 -43.38 49.07 53.82
C VAL A 510 -41.92 49.01 54.26
N SER A 511 -41.76 49.29 55.55
CA SER A 511 -40.54 49.39 56.35
C SER A 511 -39.62 48.16 56.30
N GLU A 512 -38.32 48.40 56.09
CA GLU A 512 -37.25 47.41 56.24
C GLU A 512 -36.99 47.08 57.72
N THR A 513 -36.91 45.78 58.03
CA THR A 513 -36.54 45.23 59.33
C THR A 513 -35.02 45.00 59.46
N PRO A 514 -34.35 45.43 60.55
CA PRO A 514 -32.89 45.44 60.69
C PRO A 514 -32.26 44.09 61.11
N LEU A 515 -32.94 42.96 60.91
CA LEU A 515 -32.48 41.66 61.44
C LEU A 515 -31.59 40.84 60.48
N ALA A 516 -31.55 41.20 59.19
CA ALA A 516 -30.80 40.45 58.17
C ALA A 516 -29.32 40.87 58.05
N GLU A 517 -28.97 42.13 58.30
CA GLU A 517 -27.59 42.61 58.17
C GLU A 517 -26.64 42.08 59.25
N ALA A 518 -27.15 41.79 60.45
CA ALA A 518 -26.33 41.23 61.54
C ALA A 518 -25.90 39.78 61.25
N SER A 519 -26.74 39.01 60.54
CA SER A 519 -26.46 37.61 60.22
C SER A 519 -25.47 37.47 59.06
N ILE A 520 -25.52 38.39 58.09
CA ILE A 520 -24.59 38.41 56.95
C ILE A 520 -23.17 38.79 57.40
N LYS A 521 -23.03 39.81 58.27
CA LYS A 521 -21.73 40.20 58.85
C LYS A 521 -21.13 39.12 59.76
N GLY A 522 -21.95 38.25 60.35
CA GLY A 522 -21.47 37.09 61.11
C GLY A 522 -20.83 36.03 60.20
N PHE A 523 -21.45 35.76 59.06
CA PHE A 523 -20.98 34.76 58.10
C PHE A 523 -19.67 35.18 57.42
N GLU A 524 -19.54 36.46 57.06
CA GLU A 524 -18.30 36.99 56.46
C GLU A 524 -17.09 36.90 57.39
N ARG A 525 -17.30 37.09 58.71
CA ARG A 525 -16.22 36.96 59.71
C ARG A 525 -15.76 35.52 59.89
N GLU A 526 -16.65 34.55 59.76
CA GLU A 526 -16.31 33.14 59.87
C GLU A 526 -15.60 32.62 58.62
N LEU A 527 -16.03 33.09 57.44
CA LEU A 527 -15.37 32.80 56.17
C LEU A 527 -13.93 33.37 56.12
N ALA A 528 -13.73 34.58 56.66
CA ALA A 528 -12.41 35.20 56.77
C ALA A 528 -11.45 34.39 57.67
N LYS A 529 -11.96 33.84 58.79
CA LYS A 529 -11.17 32.99 59.69
C LYS A 529 -10.76 31.67 59.05
N GLN A 530 -11.67 31.00 58.34
CA GLN A 530 -11.34 29.76 57.62
C GLN A 530 -10.31 29.99 56.52
N THR A 531 -10.45 31.10 55.77
CA THR A 531 -9.51 31.46 54.69
C THR A 531 -8.11 31.75 55.25
N GLN A 532 -8.03 32.38 56.42
CA GLN A 532 -6.76 32.67 57.08
C GLN A 532 -6.11 31.39 57.64
N ALA A 533 -6.88 30.46 58.19
CA ALA A 533 -6.36 29.16 58.65
C ALA A 533 -5.80 28.31 57.49
N GLN A 534 -6.46 28.32 56.33
CA GLN A 534 -5.95 27.64 55.13
C GLN A 534 -4.68 28.28 54.58
N ARG A 535 -4.55 29.62 54.61
CA ARG A 535 -3.31 30.30 54.20
C ARG A 535 -2.12 29.94 55.08
N VAL A 536 -2.31 29.78 56.39
CA VAL A 536 -1.23 29.39 57.31
C VAL A 536 -0.78 27.95 57.05
N GLY A 537 -1.71 27.02 56.78
CA GLY A 537 -1.37 25.65 56.40
C GLY A 537 -0.58 25.57 55.09
N PHE A 538 -0.96 26.37 54.08
CA PHE A 538 -0.27 26.41 52.79
C PHE A 538 1.17 26.95 52.89
N LEU A 539 1.39 27.96 53.74
CA LEU A 539 2.73 28.52 53.99
C LEU A 539 3.66 27.52 54.69
N ASP A 540 3.13 26.64 55.55
CA ASP A 540 3.93 25.60 56.21
C ASP A 540 4.34 24.47 55.24
N ILE A 541 3.43 24.09 54.33
CA ILE A 541 3.71 23.12 53.26
C ILE A 541 4.76 23.66 52.30
N LYS A 542 4.63 24.94 51.89
CA LYS A 542 5.61 25.59 51.02
C LYS A 542 7.01 25.61 51.65
N ARG A 543 7.11 25.93 52.94
CA ARG A 543 8.39 25.93 53.66
C ARG A 543 9.05 24.55 53.71
N LYS A 544 8.27 23.48 53.90
CA LYS A 544 8.78 22.09 53.88
C LYS A 544 9.27 21.69 52.50
N PHE A 545 8.57 22.13 51.45
CA PHE A 545 8.96 21.86 50.08
C PHE A 545 10.27 22.58 49.71
N ASP A 546 10.40 23.86 50.09
CA ASP A 546 11.62 24.64 49.86
C ASP A 546 12.84 24.03 50.58
N GLN A 547 12.66 23.49 51.80
CA GLN A 547 13.72 22.78 52.52
C GLN A 547 14.15 21.47 51.83
N GLN A 548 13.22 20.72 51.24
CA GLN A 548 13.56 19.51 50.48
C GLN A 548 14.29 19.85 49.18
N LEU A 549 13.90 20.96 48.53
CA LEU A 549 14.53 21.42 47.29
C LEU A 549 16.00 21.80 47.52
N GLU A 550 16.30 22.50 48.60
CA GLU A 550 17.68 22.91 48.93
C GLU A 550 18.55 21.71 49.34
N GLY A 551 17.95 20.71 50.01
CA GLY A 551 18.60 19.42 50.29
C GLY A 551 18.95 18.64 49.01
N LEU A 552 18.06 18.64 48.02
CA LEU A 552 18.33 18.02 46.72
C LEU A 552 19.43 18.76 45.95
N ARG A 553 19.39 20.09 45.95
CA ARG A 553 20.35 20.94 45.25
C ARG A 553 21.77 20.76 45.78
N THR A 554 21.91 20.67 47.10
CA THR A 554 23.20 20.44 47.75
C THR A 554 23.72 19.02 47.53
N GLY A 555 22.85 18.01 47.51
CA GLY A 555 23.19 16.63 47.19
C GLY A 555 23.70 16.47 45.75
N ILE A 556 22.98 17.02 44.78
CA ILE A 556 23.35 16.98 43.35
C ILE A 556 24.68 17.71 43.12
N SER A 557 24.92 18.85 43.78
CA SER A 557 26.17 19.60 43.62
C SER A 557 27.39 18.81 44.12
N GLN A 558 27.27 18.06 45.22
CA GLN A 558 28.36 17.22 45.73
C GLN A 558 28.63 15.99 44.87
N GLU A 559 27.59 15.40 44.28
CA GLU A 559 27.70 14.23 43.41
C GLU A 559 28.26 14.59 42.03
N PHE A 560 27.90 15.77 41.51
CA PHE A 560 28.45 16.36 40.29
C PHE A 560 29.94 16.69 40.44
N GLN A 561 30.37 17.26 41.57
CA GLN A 561 31.79 17.55 41.81
C GLN A 561 32.65 16.27 41.81
N ARG A 562 32.14 15.15 42.34
CA ARG A 562 32.85 13.85 42.36
C ARG A 562 32.90 13.15 40.99
N THR A 563 31.94 13.42 40.11
CA THR A 563 31.87 12.80 38.78
C THR A 563 32.66 13.58 37.72
N VAL A 564 32.98 14.85 37.95
CA VAL A 564 33.73 15.71 37.01
C VAL A 564 35.26 15.63 37.14
N GLU A 565 35.82 15.11 38.24
CA GLU A 565 37.28 14.92 38.37
C GLU A 565 37.80 13.64 37.68
N LYS A 566 36.93 12.69 37.35
CA LYS A 566 37.29 11.42 36.68
C LYS A 566 37.36 11.44 35.13
N PRO A 567 36.64 12.30 34.37
CA PRO A 567 36.68 12.31 32.91
C PRO A 567 37.74 13.26 32.32
N GLN A 568 38.51 13.97 33.15
CA GLN A 568 39.47 14.96 32.66
C GLN A 568 40.61 14.32 31.84
N VAL A 569 40.84 13.02 32.00
CA VAL A 569 41.81 12.21 31.23
C VAL A 569 41.25 11.77 29.86
N ASP A 570 39.93 11.73 29.65
CA ASP A 570 39.32 11.35 28.36
C ASP A 570 39.06 12.55 27.43
N MET A 571 39.07 13.78 27.98
CA MET A 571 38.85 15.00 27.21
C MET A 571 39.98 15.35 26.24
N ASP A 572 41.22 14.96 26.54
CA ASP A 572 42.35 15.22 25.65
C ASP A 572 42.39 14.23 24.47
N GLY A 573 41.99 12.97 24.67
CA GLY A 573 41.77 12.02 23.56
C GLY A 573 40.62 12.44 22.63
N LEU A 574 39.55 13.02 23.18
CA LEU A 574 38.45 13.59 22.39
C LEU A 574 38.88 14.80 21.55
N LYS A 575 39.79 15.65 22.03
CA LYS A 575 40.35 16.76 21.25
C LYS A 575 41.20 16.26 20.09
N GLU A 576 41.97 15.19 20.28
CA GLU A 576 42.76 14.57 19.22
C GLU A 576 41.88 13.99 18.12
N ILE A 577 40.82 13.26 18.49
CA ILE A 577 39.82 12.72 17.56
C ILE A 577 39.08 13.87 16.84
N ALA A 578 38.73 14.95 17.54
CA ALA A 578 38.11 16.12 16.91
C ALA A 578 39.04 16.83 15.92
N GLY A 579 40.35 16.86 16.20
CA GLY A 579 41.38 17.37 15.30
C GLY A 579 41.52 16.54 14.03
N ALA A 580 41.56 15.21 14.16
CA ALA A 580 41.57 14.28 13.03
C ALA A 580 40.31 14.42 12.17
N LEU A 581 39.12 14.47 12.81
CA LEU A 581 37.85 14.64 12.11
C LEU A 581 37.76 15.98 11.36
N ARG A 582 38.31 17.05 11.92
CA ARG A 582 38.34 18.37 11.26
C ARG A 582 39.20 18.34 9.99
N LYS A 583 40.28 17.55 10.00
CA LYS A 583 41.13 17.36 8.82
C LYS A 583 40.39 16.57 7.74
N ASP A 584 39.73 15.48 8.10
CA ASP A 584 38.95 14.66 7.15
C ASP A 584 37.81 15.46 6.53
N VAL A 585 37.14 16.31 7.31
CA VAL A 585 36.11 17.23 6.78
C VAL A 585 36.69 18.23 5.79
N SER A 586 37.91 18.73 6.04
CA SER A 586 38.59 19.64 5.11
C SER A 586 38.97 18.94 3.79
N ASP A 587 39.43 17.68 3.86
CA ASP A 587 39.79 16.89 2.68
C ASP A 587 38.55 16.49 1.86
N LEU A 588 37.43 16.19 2.54
CA LEU A 588 36.13 15.96 1.92
C LEU A 588 35.60 17.22 1.22
N GLN A 589 35.72 18.39 1.85
CA GLN A 589 35.34 19.66 1.22
C GLN A 589 36.16 19.92 -0.06
N GLY A 590 37.46 19.62 -0.06
CA GLY A 590 38.28 19.69 -1.27
C GLY A 590 37.81 18.74 -2.37
N SER A 591 37.39 17.53 -2.01
CA SER A 591 36.85 16.54 -2.96
C SER A 591 35.51 16.97 -3.56
N ILE A 592 34.64 17.61 -2.77
CA ILE A 592 33.35 18.15 -3.24
C ILE A 592 33.57 19.27 -4.26
N VAL A 593 34.51 20.19 -4.01
CA VAL A 593 34.87 21.25 -4.97
C VAL A 593 35.43 20.67 -6.28
N GLY A 594 36.20 19.58 -6.19
CA GLY A 594 36.66 18.84 -7.37
C GLY A 594 35.53 18.20 -8.18
N LEU A 595 34.51 17.67 -7.49
CA LEU A 595 33.29 17.11 -8.08
C LEU A 595 32.45 18.17 -8.80
N ASP A 596 32.26 19.33 -8.19
CA ASP A 596 31.53 20.45 -8.82
C ASP A 596 32.22 20.91 -10.11
N LYS A 597 33.56 20.96 -10.12
CA LYS A 597 34.32 21.29 -11.33
C LYS A 597 34.10 20.27 -12.45
N ARG A 598 34.13 18.96 -12.13
CA ARG A 598 33.86 17.90 -13.10
C ARG A 598 32.42 17.94 -13.60
N SER A 599 31.45 18.22 -12.72
CA SER A 599 30.05 18.37 -13.09
C SER A 599 29.82 19.53 -14.07
N ALA A 600 30.50 20.65 -13.86
CA ALA A 600 30.46 21.78 -14.79
C ALA A 600 31.09 21.44 -16.16
N GLU A 601 32.17 20.67 -16.19
CA GLU A 601 32.81 20.20 -17.42
C GLU A 601 31.92 19.24 -18.20
N THR A 602 31.33 18.24 -17.54
CA THR A 602 30.36 17.32 -18.16
C THR A 602 29.13 18.06 -18.69
N SER A 603 28.65 19.09 -17.98
CA SER A 603 27.52 19.90 -18.45
C SER A 603 27.87 20.67 -19.73
N ARG A 604 29.13 21.08 -19.90
CA ARG A 604 29.62 21.75 -21.11
C ARG A 604 29.70 20.77 -22.29
N GLU A 605 30.23 19.57 -22.08
CA GLU A 605 30.28 18.51 -23.09
C GLU A 605 28.87 18.11 -23.56
N ILE A 606 27.90 18.00 -22.65
CA ILE A 606 26.50 17.72 -23.00
C ILE A 606 25.91 18.84 -23.89
N SER A 607 26.26 20.09 -23.63
CA SER A 607 25.81 21.21 -24.47
C SER A 607 26.39 21.13 -25.88
N GLU A 608 27.67 20.76 -26.01
CA GLU A 608 28.33 20.60 -27.31
C GLU A 608 27.72 19.46 -28.12
N VAL A 609 27.49 18.30 -27.49
CA VAL A 609 26.79 17.16 -28.14
C VAL A 609 25.38 17.53 -28.58
N LYS A 610 24.68 18.37 -27.82
CA LYS A 610 23.33 18.85 -28.20
C LYS A 610 23.37 19.72 -29.46
N ASP A 611 24.38 20.57 -29.59
CA ASP A 611 24.55 21.42 -30.76
C ASP A 611 24.92 20.58 -32.00
N GLU A 612 25.82 19.60 -31.86
CA GLU A 612 26.13 18.64 -32.92
C GLU A 612 24.90 17.85 -33.39
N LEU A 613 24.04 17.44 -32.45
CA LEU A 613 22.80 16.74 -32.76
C LEU A 613 21.80 17.62 -33.50
N SER A 614 21.78 18.93 -33.22
CA SER A 614 20.99 19.90 -33.99
C SER A 614 21.47 20.00 -35.43
N VAL A 615 22.79 20.07 -35.66
CA VAL A 615 23.38 20.09 -37.01
C VAL A 615 23.06 18.79 -37.75
N MET A 616 23.18 17.64 -37.10
CA MET A 616 22.87 16.34 -37.68
C MET A 616 21.40 16.20 -38.09
N LYS A 617 20.49 16.79 -37.30
CA LYS A 617 19.06 16.79 -37.61
C LYS A 617 18.76 17.60 -38.88
N GLU A 618 19.45 18.73 -39.07
CA GLU A 618 19.32 19.56 -40.26
C GLU A 618 19.84 18.83 -41.51
N THR A 619 21.03 18.24 -41.44
CA THR A 619 21.60 17.47 -42.57
C THR A 619 20.74 16.26 -42.94
N MET A 620 20.09 15.61 -41.96
CA MET A 620 19.14 14.53 -42.23
C MET A 620 17.87 15.04 -42.94
N SER A 621 17.42 16.26 -42.62
CA SER A 621 16.29 16.91 -43.30
C SER A 621 16.62 17.21 -44.76
N GLU A 622 17.79 17.81 -45.02
CA GLU A 622 18.30 18.07 -46.37
C GLU A 622 18.43 16.76 -47.18
N THR A 623 18.96 15.70 -46.57
CA THR A 623 19.08 14.39 -47.22
C THR A 623 17.71 13.80 -47.58
N LYS A 624 16.70 13.96 -46.70
CA LYS A 624 15.32 13.52 -47.00
C LYS A 624 14.73 14.29 -48.17
N GLN A 625 15.00 15.59 -48.27
CA GLN A 625 14.56 16.40 -49.40
C GLN A 625 15.21 15.94 -50.71
N GLN A 626 16.53 15.73 -50.72
CA GLN A 626 17.24 15.20 -51.90
C GLN A 626 16.71 13.84 -52.34
N VAL A 627 16.35 12.95 -51.40
CA VAL A 627 15.73 11.67 -51.72
C VAL A 627 14.33 11.84 -52.32
N ALA A 628 13.56 12.84 -51.90
CA ALA A 628 12.25 13.14 -52.48
C ALA A 628 12.38 13.65 -53.93
N GLU A 629 13.30 14.58 -54.17
CA GLU A 629 13.61 15.10 -55.52
C GLU A 629 14.10 13.97 -56.45
N MET A 630 14.96 13.07 -55.95
CA MET A 630 15.41 11.91 -56.71
C MET A 630 14.27 10.95 -57.06
N LYS A 631 13.30 10.74 -56.15
CA LYS A 631 12.12 9.91 -56.44
C LYS A 631 11.25 10.53 -57.53
N GLU A 632 11.07 11.85 -57.51
CA GLU A 632 10.31 12.57 -58.55
C GLU A 632 10.98 12.43 -59.92
N GLY A 633 12.31 12.60 -60.00
CA GLY A 633 13.07 12.37 -61.24
C GLY A 633 12.98 10.93 -61.77
N ILE A 634 12.89 9.93 -60.88
CA ILE A 634 12.64 8.54 -61.29
C ILE A 634 11.25 8.37 -61.91
N PHE A 635 10.22 9.04 -61.37
CA PHE A 635 8.87 8.99 -61.94
C PHE A 635 8.80 9.66 -63.32
N GLU A 636 9.47 10.80 -63.50
CA GLU A 636 9.59 11.44 -64.82
C GLU A 636 10.27 10.50 -65.82
N LEU A 637 11.40 9.89 -65.45
CA LEU A 637 12.11 8.94 -66.31
C LEU A 637 11.23 7.73 -66.68
N GLN A 638 10.46 7.21 -65.73
CA GLN A 638 9.51 6.11 -65.98
C GLN A 638 8.37 6.53 -66.91
N SER A 639 7.94 7.79 -66.85
CA SER A 639 6.95 8.35 -67.77
C SER A 639 7.52 8.44 -69.19
N ASP A 640 8.74 8.96 -69.33
CA ASP A 640 9.42 9.08 -70.62
C ASP A 640 9.66 7.72 -71.28
N ILE A 641 10.10 6.72 -70.49
CA ILE A 641 10.27 5.35 -70.98
C ILE A 641 8.95 4.78 -71.52
N ARG A 642 7.83 5.01 -70.82
CA ARG A 642 6.50 4.58 -71.29
C ARG A 642 6.11 5.27 -72.60
N ALA A 643 6.32 6.57 -72.72
CA ALA A 643 6.05 7.32 -73.94
C ALA A 643 6.88 6.80 -75.14
N ILE A 644 8.18 6.52 -74.92
CA ILE A 644 9.06 5.93 -75.94
C ILE A 644 8.57 4.55 -76.36
N LEU A 645 8.22 3.68 -75.42
CA LEU A 645 7.69 2.35 -75.71
C LEU A 645 6.40 2.41 -76.54
N GLU A 646 5.53 3.37 -76.25
CA GLU A 646 4.29 3.56 -77.02
C GLU A 646 4.59 4.07 -78.45
N ALA A 647 5.55 4.98 -78.61
CA ALA A 647 5.98 5.45 -79.92
C ALA A 647 6.59 4.33 -80.77
N LEU A 648 7.44 3.48 -80.16
CA LEU A 648 8.01 2.30 -80.82
C LEU A 648 6.91 1.31 -81.25
N ARG A 649 5.88 1.13 -80.42
CA ARG A 649 4.75 0.26 -80.75
C ARG A 649 3.92 0.77 -81.92
N LYS A 650 3.84 2.09 -82.13
CA LYS A 650 3.15 2.70 -83.29
C LYS A 650 3.95 2.60 -84.60
N LEU A 651 5.25 2.33 -84.53
CA LEU A 651 6.12 2.17 -85.70
C LEU A 651 6.17 0.73 -86.23
N GLN A 652 5.77 -0.25 -85.42
CA GLN A 652 5.58 -1.65 -85.82
C GLN A 652 4.19 -1.88 -86.41
#